data_AF-A0AAU9UK84-F1
#
_entry.id   AF-A0AAU9UK84-F1
#
_cell.length_a   1.000
_cell.length_b   1.000
_cell.length_c   1.000
_cell.angle_alpha   90.00
_cell.angle_beta   90.00
_cell.angle_gamma   90.00
#
_symmetry.space_group_name_H-M   'P 1'
#
loop_
_entity.id
_entity.type
_entity.pdbx_description
1 polymer ?
#
loop_
_entity_poly.entity_id
_entity_poly.type
_entity_poly.pdbx_seq_one_letter_code
_entity_poly.pdbx_strand_id
1 'polypeptide(L)'
;MTPRQLRVQRKMWRVNSRRHYERKKKEKVIEHLILDNSPPVSDTEVCPAEKNPLASSSVNCVSSNSQSNSCQQCIKKDILLRKIRYQNKKKIGILKQELEKSKKEKEAIRKMLCRLINKTKNKNNTKEKINILVENRNINKQEKIKKKLIFGEILSASMKEGYKCLRKKDKKVFSDVIMTEKEKFKKYRLLTQTKLFTVRDNKNKEAGKRENLIEQEILEFFNDDAVTRIASDKKEYITKNKIRMQKRYLTDTLINLYKKFTHNGNAKVTYQTFCKYRPFWVLRPKDSDRNTCACKVHVNIDLLVKCLNINKILKETNGTAILEHMCCNVYDENCLNRICHKCKFKYLDYAEFRNDKKVKYYQWCSCYEKYYVKDDEKTKLVTKKETFYDFPKNIILKLENSLVDYLKHCNNIVTQFKNNKELKNNLTPQEAVIHIDFSENYCIKYNEEIQSFHFGGSRKQLSLHTCVIHLIDPEVGIKKQYSFSTVSECTQHDAAAVWAHLIPAIGYVIELSRQIDSIHFISDSPTSQYRNRFIFYMISQLYRDFPQLKSISWNYLEAGHGKGAPDGVGAVLKRTADQVVRFGSDIDSLEAFVACLKTRVNIEIRIVTRSDIKAKCFPSKLMAAKGTMTVHQALWSFGCSKISLRKLSCFMCSNEVMCSHGKHIGYYDIPSCDDEVNTSHFQRFLDENTTPELIKEINDTVFSNIRSNPSSSFENLSLRTHCSPKVKILSDLNVTDWENHNFYFNKDRQAKNILGSNKYQSHFEKFITNEDNNKENKDEKKEIATNFWSDDDEDIF
;
A
#
# COMPACT_ATOMS: atom_id res chain seq x y z
N MET A 1 -57.12 -22.81 22.78
CA MET A 1 -57.14 -22.36 24.19
C MET A 1 -58.36 -21.48 24.44
N THR A 2 -59.02 -21.63 25.57
CA THR A 2 -60.14 -20.77 25.97
C THR A 2 -59.67 -19.35 26.33
N PRO A 3 -60.54 -18.32 26.31
CA PRO A 3 -60.16 -16.96 26.69
C PRO A 3 -59.56 -16.84 28.11
N ARG A 4 -59.97 -17.72 29.03
CA ARG A 4 -59.43 -17.82 30.40
C ARG A 4 -57.99 -18.36 30.39
N GLN A 5 -57.71 -19.42 29.61
CA GLN A 5 -56.35 -19.95 29.42
C GLN A 5 -55.42 -18.91 28.77
N LEU A 6 -55.90 -18.18 27.75
CA LEU A 6 -55.13 -17.11 27.10
C LEU A 6 -54.78 -15.96 28.07
N ARG A 7 -55.67 -15.60 29.03
CA ARG A 7 -55.33 -14.63 30.08
C ARG A 7 -54.24 -15.16 31.02
N VAL A 8 -54.29 -16.43 31.42
CA VAL A 8 -53.26 -17.07 32.26
C VAL A 8 -51.92 -17.10 31.53
N GLN A 9 -51.89 -17.53 30.27
CA GLN A 9 -50.67 -17.58 29.46
C GLN A 9 -50.06 -16.17 29.26
N ARG A 10 -50.87 -15.15 28.96
CA ARG A 10 -50.40 -13.75 28.91
C ARG A 10 -49.88 -13.25 30.27
N LYS A 11 -50.44 -13.71 31.39
CA LYS A 11 -49.93 -13.39 32.74
C LYS A 11 -48.56 -14.05 32.97
N MET A 12 -48.39 -15.32 32.58
CA MET A 12 -47.09 -16.02 32.63
C MET A 12 -46.05 -15.37 31.73
N TRP A 13 -46.40 -14.94 30.51
CA TRP A 13 -45.49 -14.21 29.61
C TRP A 13 -45.01 -12.89 30.21
N ARG A 14 -45.89 -12.12 30.89
CA ARG A 14 -45.49 -10.90 31.61
C ARG A 14 -44.54 -11.20 32.78
N VAL A 15 -44.77 -12.29 33.52
CA VAL A 15 -43.88 -12.73 34.61
C VAL A 15 -42.53 -13.17 34.07
N ASN A 16 -42.50 -13.97 33.01
CA ASN A 16 -41.26 -14.44 32.38
C ASN A 16 -40.48 -13.30 31.72
N SER A 17 -41.16 -12.35 31.07
CA SER A 17 -40.55 -11.13 30.53
C SER A 17 -39.95 -10.26 31.64
N ARG A 18 -40.64 -10.12 32.78
CA ARG A 18 -40.11 -9.40 33.95
C ARG A 18 -38.88 -10.12 34.55
N ARG A 19 -38.94 -11.45 34.75
CA ARG A 19 -37.79 -12.26 35.19
C ARG A 19 -36.61 -12.18 34.23
N HIS A 20 -36.84 -12.20 32.92
CA HIS A 20 -35.80 -12.01 31.91
C HIS A 20 -35.17 -10.62 32.00
N TYR A 21 -35.98 -9.56 32.14
CA TYR A 21 -35.50 -8.20 32.31
C TYR A 21 -34.69 -8.01 33.61
N GLU A 22 -35.16 -8.60 34.73
CA GLU A 22 -34.45 -8.60 36.00
C GLU A 22 -33.14 -9.38 35.94
N ARG A 23 -33.11 -10.53 35.24
CA ARG A 23 -31.86 -11.27 34.95
C ARG A 23 -30.91 -10.43 34.11
N LYS A 24 -31.37 -9.85 33.00
CA LYS A 24 -30.56 -8.95 32.15
C LYS A 24 -30.06 -7.72 32.91
N LYS A 25 -30.83 -7.21 33.88
CA LYS A 25 -30.41 -6.10 34.75
C LYS A 25 -29.34 -6.55 35.75
N LYS A 26 -29.45 -7.74 36.34
CA LYS A 26 -28.41 -8.33 37.20
C LYS A 26 -27.13 -8.67 36.41
N GLU A 27 -27.26 -9.27 35.23
CA GLU A 27 -26.15 -9.49 34.29
C GLU A 27 -25.43 -8.16 33.99
N LYS A 28 -26.16 -7.10 33.62
CA LYS A 28 -25.56 -5.78 33.39
C LYS A 28 -24.88 -5.17 34.62
N VAL A 29 -25.36 -5.44 35.83
CA VAL A 29 -24.69 -4.99 37.07
C VAL A 29 -23.40 -5.78 37.30
N ILE A 30 -23.39 -7.09 37.02
CA ILE A 30 -22.18 -7.92 37.09
C ILE A 30 -21.18 -7.52 35.99
N GLU A 31 -21.64 -7.32 34.76
CA GLU A 31 -20.88 -6.81 33.61
C GLU A 31 -20.27 -5.43 33.90
N HIS A 32 -21.02 -4.53 34.56
CA HIS A 32 -20.51 -3.23 34.98
C HIS A 32 -19.50 -3.34 36.14
N LEU A 33 -19.71 -4.26 37.10
CA LEU A 33 -18.74 -4.56 38.15
C LEU A 33 -17.44 -5.18 37.61
N ILE A 34 -17.52 -5.98 36.54
CA ILE A 34 -16.35 -6.53 35.84
C ILE A 34 -15.62 -5.40 35.09
N LEU A 35 -16.35 -4.53 34.38
CA LEU A 35 -15.79 -3.36 33.68
C LEU A 35 -15.14 -2.35 34.65
N ASP A 36 -15.75 -2.06 35.79
CA ASP A 36 -15.25 -1.10 36.79
C ASP A 36 -13.98 -1.59 37.52
N ASN A 37 -13.71 -2.90 37.51
CA ASN A 37 -12.53 -3.52 38.11
C ASN A 37 -11.50 -4.03 37.08
N SER A 38 -11.79 -3.90 35.78
CA SER A 38 -10.85 -4.23 34.71
C SER A 38 -9.99 -3.00 34.34
N PRO A 39 -8.71 -3.16 33.98
CA PRO A 39 -7.90 -2.04 33.52
C PRO A 39 -8.42 -1.49 32.18
N PRO A 40 -8.36 -0.17 31.95
CA PRO A 40 -8.89 0.45 30.74
C PRO A 40 -8.13 0.00 29.49
N VAL A 41 -8.85 -0.13 28.37
CA VAL A 41 -8.25 -0.37 27.04
C VAL A 41 -7.35 0.80 26.67
N SER A 42 -6.12 0.52 26.26
CA SER A 42 -5.14 1.53 25.87
C SER A 42 -5.32 1.99 24.42
N ASP A 43 -5.95 3.15 24.25
CA ASP A 43 -5.91 3.89 22.98
C ASP A 43 -4.52 4.52 22.77
N THR A 44 -3.65 3.82 22.04
CA THR A 44 -2.42 4.41 21.49
C THR A 44 -2.15 3.94 20.05
N GLU A 45 -2.92 4.48 19.10
CA GLU A 45 -2.34 4.75 17.78
C GLU A 45 -1.31 5.87 17.95
N VAL A 46 -0.04 5.59 17.68
CA VAL A 46 1.02 6.60 17.72
C VAL A 46 1.00 7.40 16.41
N CYS A 47 0.47 8.62 16.47
CA CYS A 47 0.71 9.65 15.46
C CYS A 47 1.71 10.68 16.00
N PRO A 48 2.82 10.95 15.28
CA PRO A 48 3.82 11.92 15.73
C PRO A 48 3.37 13.36 15.46
N ALA A 49 3.57 14.25 16.43
CA ALA A 49 3.34 15.68 16.28
C ALA A 49 4.67 16.46 16.41
N GLU A 50 4.78 17.54 15.64
CA GLU A 50 6.01 18.30 15.40
C GLU A 50 6.41 19.19 16.60
N LYS A 51 7.71 19.50 16.71
CA LYS A 51 8.26 20.47 17.67
C LYS A 51 7.94 21.91 17.23
N ASN A 52 7.80 22.85 18.18
CA ASN A 52 8.53 24.14 18.28
C ASN A 52 7.90 25.04 19.41
N PRO A 53 8.52 26.15 19.86
CA PRO A 53 9.30 26.13 21.10
C PRO A 53 8.95 27.30 22.07
N LEU A 54 9.87 27.63 23.00
CA LEU A 54 10.01 28.84 23.85
C LEU A 54 9.69 28.69 25.36
N ALA A 55 10.30 29.62 26.12
CA ALA A 55 10.19 29.88 27.56
C ALA A 55 10.88 28.89 28.53
N SER A 56 12.21 29.05 28.64
CA SER A 56 12.96 29.23 29.90
C SER A 56 12.27 28.93 31.25
N SER A 57 12.90 28.07 32.05
CA SER A 57 13.47 28.50 33.34
C SER A 57 14.37 27.42 33.94
N SER A 58 15.55 27.83 34.41
CA SER A 58 16.54 26.98 35.07
C SER A 58 16.12 26.56 36.48
N VAL A 59 16.16 25.26 36.79
CA VAL A 59 16.55 24.77 38.12
C VAL A 59 17.48 23.57 37.92
N ASN A 60 18.75 23.73 38.26
CA ASN A 60 19.67 22.60 38.38
C ASN A 60 19.28 21.78 39.61
N CYS A 61 19.22 20.46 39.48
CA CYS A 61 19.46 19.59 40.63
C CYS A 61 20.18 18.31 40.22
N VAL A 62 21.40 18.21 40.74
CA VAL A 62 22.38 17.14 40.61
C VAL A 62 21.74 15.76 40.84
N SER A 63 21.86 14.87 39.85
CA SER A 63 21.55 13.44 40.00
C SER A 63 22.83 12.67 40.33
N SER A 64 23.27 12.72 41.59
CA SER A 64 24.28 11.81 42.12
C SER A 64 23.66 10.45 42.42
N ASN A 65 24.18 9.41 41.77
CA ASN A 65 23.87 8.03 42.15
C ASN A 65 24.51 7.72 43.51
N SER A 66 23.70 7.56 44.54
CA SER A 66 24.08 6.83 45.75
C SER A 66 22.99 5.81 46.08
N GLN A 67 23.39 4.54 46.14
CA GLN A 67 22.54 3.47 46.65
C GLN A 67 22.20 3.79 48.11
N SER A 68 20.93 4.03 48.40
CA SER A 68 20.43 4.17 49.76
C SER A 68 19.13 3.39 49.93
N ASN A 69 19.10 2.52 50.94
CA ASN A 69 17.94 1.70 51.26
C ASN A 69 16.75 2.58 51.66
N SER A 70 15.85 2.86 50.73
CA SER A 70 14.66 3.66 51.01
C SER A 70 13.73 2.91 51.98
N CYS A 71 13.71 3.35 53.23
CA CYS A 71 12.89 2.77 54.30
C CYS A 71 11.44 2.54 53.84
N GLN A 72 10.87 1.38 54.19
CA GLN A 72 9.49 1.00 53.83
C GLN A 72 8.44 2.05 54.26
N GLN A 73 8.71 2.87 55.27
CA GLN A 73 7.82 3.97 55.67
C GLN A 73 7.73 5.08 54.62
N CYS A 74 8.81 5.40 53.90
CA CYS A 74 8.80 6.40 52.83
C CYS A 74 7.95 5.94 51.64
N ILE A 75 8.13 4.68 51.21
CA ILE A 75 7.33 4.04 50.15
C ILE A 75 5.84 3.99 50.55
N LYS A 76 5.52 3.62 51.80
CA LYS A 76 4.14 3.64 52.33
C LYS A 76 3.54 5.05 52.32
N LYS A 77 4.32 6.08 52.65
CA LYS A 77 3.88 7.50 52.67
C LYS A 77 3.57 8.01 51.26
N ASP A 78 4.38 7.65 50.27
CA ASP A 78 4.14 7.99 48.86
C ASP A 78 2.93 7.24 48.25
N ILE A 79 2.76 5.96 48.58
CA ILE A 79 1.55 5.20 48.20
C ILE A 79 0.30 5.84 48.81
N LEU A 80 0.34 6.25 50.08
CA LEU A 80 -0.76 6.95 50.74
C LEU A 80 -1.06 8.30 50.07
N LEU A 81 -0.03 9.11 49.77
CA LEU A 81 -0.17 10.38 49.06
C LEU A 81 -0.77 10.22 47.65
N ARG A 82 -0.36 9.18 46.89
CA ARG A 82 -0.98 8.85 45.60
C ARG A 82 -2.45 8.46 45.76
N LYS A 83 -2.79 7.67 46.79
CA LYS A 83 -4.17 7.24 47.10
C LYS A 83 -5.06 8.43 47.47
N ILE A 84 -4.57 9.37 48.27
CA ILE A 84 -5.26 10.62 48.63
C ILE A 84 -5.45 11.53 47.40
N ARG A 85 -4.40 11.72 46.58
CA ARG A 85 -4.51 12.50 45.33
C ARG A 85 -5.54 11.91 44.37
N TYR A 86 -5.60 10.58 44.25
CA TYR A 86 -6.60 9.87 43.44
C TYR A 86 -8.03 10.07 44.00
N GLN A 87 -8.23 9.90 45.31
CA GLN A 87 -9.52 10.16 45.95
C GLN A 87 -10.00 11.60 45.76
N ASN A 88 -9.11 12.59 45.92
CA ASN A 88 -9.43 14.00 45.67
C ASN A 88 -9.77 14.26 44.20
N LYS A 89 -9.03 13.69 43.25
CA LYS A 89 -9.32 13.81 41.82
C LYS A 89 -10.68 13.18 41.45
N LYS A 90 -11.03 12.03 42.06
CA LYS A 90 -12.35 11.38 41.91
C LYS A 90 -13.46 12.23 42.52
N LYS A 91 -13.27 12.79 43.72
CA LYS A 91 -14.24 13.68 44.38
C LYS A 91 -14.49 14.98 43.59
N ILE A 92 -13.44 15.58 43.02
CA ILE A 92 -13.55 16.71 42.09
C ILE A 92 -14.32 16.31 40.81
N GLY A 93 -14.12 15.10 40.28
CA GLY A 93 -14.88 14.58 39.14
C GLY A 93 -16.38 14.47 39.43
N ILE A 94 -16.75 13.90 40.58
CA ILE A 94 -18.14 13.76 41.03
C ILE A 94 -18.77 15.15 41.22
N LEU A 95 -18.12 16.06 41.94
CA LEU A 95 -18.59 17.43 42.16
C LEU A 95 -18.76 18.21 40.84
N LYS A 96 -17.90 17.96 39.84
CA LYS A 96 -18.08 18.55 38.49
C LYS A 96 -19.30 17.99 37.78
N GLN A 97 -19.58 16.68 37.86
CA GLN A 97 -20.79 16.09 37.30
C GLN A 97 -22.06 16.58 38.00
N GLU A 98 -22.05 16.70 39.34
CA GLU A 98 -23.17 17.25 40.11
C GLU A 98 -23.43 18.71 39.75
N LEU A 99 -22.37 19.53 39.65
CA LEU A 99 -22.46 20.92 39.20
C LEU A 99 -23.03 21.03 37.78
N GLU A 100 -22.62 20.14 36.87
CA GLU A 100 -23.13 20.12 35.50
C GLU A 100 -24.59 19.65 35.41
N LYS A 101 -24.98 18.66 36.21
CA LYS A 101 -26.36 18.19 36.36
C LYS A 101 -27.25 19.30 36.93
N SER A 102 -26.82 19.96 38.00
CA SER A 102 -27.54 21.08 38.62
C SER A 102 -27.64 22.29 37.67
N LYS A 103 -26.62 22.58 36.86
CA LYS A 103 -26.69 23.56 35.77
C LYS A 103 -27.76 23.19 34.73
N LYS A 104 -27.79 21.93 34.28
CA LYS A 104 -28.79 21.42 33.31
C LYS A 104 -30.21 21.49 33.87
N GLU A 105 -30.41 21.13 35.15
CA GLU A 105 -31.70 21.27 35.85
C GLU A 105 -32.13 22.74 35.96
N LYS A 106 -31.23 23.63 36.39
CA LYS A 106 -31.50 25.08 36.47
C LYS A 106 -31.85 25.68 35.10
N GLU A 107 -31.20 25.23 34.03
CA GLU A 107 -31.52 25.66 32.67
C GLU A 107 -32.85 25.08 32.15
N ALA A 108 -33.16 23.83 32.49
CA ALA A 108 -34.46 23.21 32.18
C ALA A 108 -35.62 23.93 32.87
N ILE A 109 -35.48 24.23 34.17
CA ILE A 109 -36.44 25.03 34.95
C ILE A 109 -36.57 26.43 34.34
N ARG A 110 -35.46 27.09 33.97
CA ARG A 110 -35.49 28.42 33.33
C ARG A 110 -36.22 28.40 31.97
N LYS A 111 -35.99 27.36 31.15
CA LYS A 111 -36.71 27.15 29.88
C LYS A 111 -38.20 26.84 30.11
N MET A 112 -38.55 26.08 31.14
CA MET A 112 -39.94 25.81 31.53
C MET A 112 -40.65 27.06 32.05
N LEU A 113 -39.99 27.88 32.87
CA LEU A 113 -40.48 29.17 33.34
C LEU A 113 -40.73 30.14 32.18
N CYS A 114 -39.78 30.28 31.24
CA CYS A 114 -39.98 31.08 30.03
C CYS A 114 -41.17 30.59 29.19
N ARG A 115 -41.38 29.27 29.08
CA ARG A 115 -42.57 28.70 28.40
C ARG A 115 -43.86 29.02 29.14
N LEU A 116 -43.87 28.94 30.48
CA LEU A 116 -45.04 29.26 31.30
C LEU A 116 -45.39 30.76 31.23
N ILE A 117 -44.39 31.64 31.37
CA ILE A 117 -44.53 33.11 31.21
C ILE A 117 -45.05 33.45 29.81
N ASN A 118 -44.56 32.80 28.76
CA ASN A 118 -45.08 33.00 27.41
C ASN A 118 -46.50 32.43 27.23
N LYS A 119 -46.89 31.40 27.99
CA LYS A 119 -48.24 30.83 28.01
C LYS A 119 -49.25 31.75 28.72
N THR A 120 -48.88 32.34 29.85
CA THR A 120 -49.72 33.36 30.53
C THR A 120 -49.79 34.65 29.72
N LYS A 121 -48.65 35.14 29.21
CA LYS A 121 -48.63 36.29 28.28
C LYS A 121 -49.52 36.06 27.06
N ASN A 122 -49.57 34.86 26.46
CA ASN A 122 -50.45 34.59 25.31
C ASN A 122 -51.92 34.31 25.68
N LYS A 123 -52.23 33.75 26.86
CA LYS A 123 -53.62 33.60 27.32
C LYS A 123 -54.25 34.96 27.67
N ASN A 124 -53.53 35.83 28.37
CA ASN A 124 -54.08 37.13 28.78
C ASN A 124 -54.19 38.11 27.59
N ASN A 125 -53.23 38.10 26.65
CA ASN A 125 -53.20 39.02 25.49
C ASN A 125 -54.40 38.99 24.53
N THR A 126 -55.38 38.10 24.70
CA THR A 126 -56.59 38.08 23.84
C THR A 126 -57.80 38.73 24.50
N LYS A 127 -58.14 38.38 25.75
CA LYS A 127 -59.21 39.09 26.49
C LYS A 127 -58.79 40.47 26.96
N GLU A 128 -57.60 40.58 27.54
CA GLU A 128 -57.08 41.81 28.15
C GLU A 128 -56.84 42.90 27.09
N LYS A 129 -56.36 42.56 25.89
CA LYS A 129 -56.27 43.52 24.77
C LYS A 129 -57.62 43.94 24.19
N ILE A 130 -58.67 43.12 24.30
CA ILE A 130 -60.01 43.54 23.85
C ILE A 130 -60.59 44.51 24.88
N ASN A 131 -60.50 44.19 26.17
CA ASN A 131 -60.90 45.09 27.26
C ASN A 131 -60.14 46.43 27.22
N ILE A 132 -58.80 46.42 27.15
CA ILE A 132 -57.98 47.65 27.06
C ILE A 132 -58.27 48.47 25.78
N LEU A 133 -58.69 47.84 24.68
CA LEU A 133 -59.11 48.56 23.46
C LEU A 133 -60.53 49.15 23.54
N VAL A 134 -61.34 48.67 24.50
CA VAL A 134 -62.75 49.02 24.70
C VAL A 134 -62.88 50.05 25.83
N GLU A 135 -62.28 49.80 26.99
CA GLU A 135 -62.45 50.56 28.24
C GLU A 135 -62.06 52.05 28.13
N ASN A 136 -61.04 52.39 27.32
CA ASN A 136 -60.53 53.77 27.21
C ASN A 136 -60.94 54.50 25.92
N ARG A 137 -62.08 54.18 25.29
CA ARG A 137 -62.55 54.88 24.07
C ARG A 137 -64.06 55.12 24.03
N ASN A 138 -64.42 56.34 23.64
CA ASN A 138 -65.76 56.87 23.43
C ASN A 138 -66.73 55.86 22.74
N ILE A 139 -67.96 55.75 23.24
CA ILE A 139 -68.93 54.65 22.99
C ILE A 139 -69.11 54.36 21.49
N ASN A 140 -69.24 55.40 20.66
CA ASN A 140 -69.37 55.27 19.20
C ASN A 140 -68.18 54.59 18.49
N LYS A 141 -66.98 54.57 19.10
CA LYS A 141 -65.80 53.83 18.59
C LYS A 141 -65.82 52.37 19.04
N GLN A 142 -66.38 52.03 20.21
CA GLN A 142 -66.54 50.63 20.64
C GLN A 142 -67.50 49.88 19.70
N GLU A 143 -68.66 50.45 19.38
CA GLU A 143 -69.62 49.84 18.46
C GLU A 143 -69.00 49.55 17.08
N LYS A 144 -68.28 50.51 16.50
CA LYS A 144 -67.59 50.35 15.21
C LYS A 144 -66.53 49.24 15.24
N ILE A 145 -65.97 48.92 16.41
CA ILE A 145 -65.03 47.80 16.59
C ILE A 145 -65.79 46.48 16.75
N LYS A 146 -66.86 46.43 17.57
CA LYS A 146 -67.73 45.25 17.72
C LYS A 146 -68.34 44.84 16.36
N LYS A 147 -68.93 45.78 15.63
CA LYS A 147 -69.50 45.57 14.27
C LYS A 147 -68.43 45.04 13.29
N LYS A 148 -67.18 45.53 13.34
CA LYS A 148 -66.07 45.03 12.50
C LYS A 148 -65.59 43.62 12.87
N LEU A 149 -65.61 43.25 14.16
CA LEU A 149 -65.22 41.91 14.61
C LEU A 149 -66.30 40.87 14.26
N ILE A 150 -67.57 41.18 14.53
CA ILE A 150 -68.72 40.34 14.16
C ILE A 150 -68.75 40.13 12.63
N PHE A 151 -68.58 41.19 11.85
CA PHE A 151 -68.46 41.07 10.38
C PHE A 151 -67.29 40.16 9.95
N GLY A 152 -66.14 40.23 10.64
CA GLY A 152 -65.00 39.36 10.37
C GLY A 152 -65.28 37.88 10.65
N GLU A 153 -66.00 37.56 11.72
CA GLU A 153 -66.38 36.17 12.03
C GLU A 153 -67.45 35.63 11.07
N ILE A 154 -68.48 36.42 10.74
CA ILE A 154 -69.50 36.06 9.74
C ILE A 154 -68.86 35.83 8.37
N LEU A 155 -67.96 36.71 7.93
CA LEU A 155 -67.22 36.56 6.67
C LEU A 155 -66.35 35.29 6.68
N SER A 156 -65.70 34.97 7.80
CA SER A 156 -64.91 33.73 7.95
C SER A 156 -65.77 32.47 7.87
N ALA A 157 -66.97 32.48 8.47
CA ALA A 157 -67.92 31.38 8.40
C ALA A 157 -68.45 31.19 6.97
N SER A 158 -68.96 32.26 6.37
CA SER A 158 -69.49 32.26 4.99
C SER A 158 -68.44 31.81 3.96
N MET A 159 -67.19 32.26 4.08
CA MET A 159 -66.10 31.80 3.20
C MET A 159 -65.78 30.30 3.35
N LYS A 160 -65.83 29.74 4.56
CA LYS A 160 -65.62 28.29 4.79
C LYS A 160 -66.74 27.46 4.17
N GLU A 161 -67.97 27.95 4.26
CA GLU A 161 -69.16 27.27 3.77
C GLU A 161 -69.25 27.35 2.23
N GLY A 162 -69.06 28.54 1.66
CA GLY A 162 -68.93 28.74 0.22
C GLY A 162 -67.81 27.90 -0.39
N TYR A 163 -66.61 27.89 0.22
CA TYR A 163 -65.49 27.07 -0.28
C TYR A 163 -65.78 25.55 -0.23
N LYS A 164 -66.57 25.06 0.74
CA LYS A 164 -66.99 23.65 0.71
C LYS A 164 -67.85 23.35 -0.53
N CYS A 165 -68.77 24.25 -0.88
CA CYS A 165 -69.72 24.09 -1.97
C CYS A 165 -69.14 24.30 -3.39
N LEU A 166 -67.95 24.91 -3.52
CA LEU A 166 -67.31 25.14 -4.83
C LEU A 166 -66.75 23.87 -5.50
N ARG A 167 -66.81 23.80 -6.85
CA ARG A 167 -66.22 22.72 -7.64
C ARG A 167 -64.69 22.89 -7.76
N LYS A 168 -63.98 21.85 -8.18
CA LYS A 168 -62.49 21.84 -8.22
C LYS A 168 -61.88 22.95 -9.11
N LYS A 169 -62.54 23.35 -10.21
CA LYS A 169 -62.05 24.43 -11.09
C LYS A 169 -62.17 25.79 -10.41
N ASP A 170 -63.34 26.08 -9.85
CA ASP A 170 -63.69 27.36 -9.23
C ASP A 170 -62.90 27.64 -7.94
N LYS A 171 -62.47 26.59 -7.23
CA LYS A 171 -61.58 26.68 -6.06
C LYS A 171 -60.23 27.35 -6.37
N LYS A 172 -59.73 27.26 -7.61
CA LYS A 172 -58.49 27.94 -8.02
C LYS A 172 -58.73 29.44 -8.20
N VAL A 173 -59.80 29.81 -8.92
CA VAL A 173 -60.24 31.22 -9.07
C VAL A 173 -60.50 31.87 -7.71
N PHE A 174 -61.12 31.13 -6.77
CA PHE A 174 -61.36 31.58 -5.40
C PHE A 174 -60.06 31.83 -4.61
N SER A 175 -59.05 30.95 -4.76
CA SER A 175 -57.70 31.17 -4.21
C SER A 175 -57.08 32.46 -4.74
N ASP A 176 -57.19 32.68 -6.06
CA ASP A 176 -56.54 33.81 -6.73
C ASP A 176 -57.22 35.14 -6.36
N VAL A 177 -58.56 35.20 -6.30
CA VAL A 177 -59.31 36.38 -5.80
C VAL A 177 -58.92 36.73 -4.36
N ILE A 178 -58.76 35.74 -3.47
CA ILE A 178 -58.31 35.95 -2.09
C ILE A 178 -56.88 36.53 -2.02
N MET A 179 -56.01 36.11 -2.93
CA MET A 179 -54.63 36.58 -3.02
C MET A 179 -54.51 37.98 -3.63
N THR A 180 -55.42 38.36 -4.52
CA THR A 180 -55.54 39.72 -5.07
C THR A 180 -56.12 40.70 -4.03
N GLU A 181 -57.19 40.33 -3.34
CA GLU A 181 -57.87 41.17 -2.34
C GLU A 181 -57.22 41.13 -0.93
N LYS A 182 -55.98 40.64 -0.85
CA LYS A 182 -55.24 40.30 0.38
C LYS A 182 -55.23 41.37 1.48
N GLU A 183 -55.12 42.65 1.10
CA GLU A 183 -55.09 43.76 2.07
C GLU A 183 -56.45 43.99 2.73
N LYS A 184 -57.58 43.68 2.07
CA LYS A 184 -58.90 43.66 2.73
C LYS A 184 -58.96 42.58 3.80
N PHE A 185 -58.49 41.36 3.52
CA PHE A 185 -58.43 40.28 4.53
C PHE A 185 -57.49 40.57 5.69
N LYS A 186 -56.41 41.33 5.46
CA LYS A 186 -55.50 41.83 6.50
C LYS A 186 -56.17 42.89 7.38
N LYS A 187 -56.96 43.82 6.81
CA LYS A 187 -57.77 44.83 7.52
C LYS A 187 -58.73 44.21 8.54
N TYR A 188 -59.32 43.05 8.22
CA TYR A 188 -60.19 42.28 9.12
C TYR A 188 -59.47 41.16 9.91
N ARG A 189 -58.14 41.09 9.86
CA ARG A 189 -57.29 40.07 10.54
C ARG A 189 -57.55 38.60 10.15
N LEU A 190 -58.18 38.35 9.00
CA LEU A 190 -58.54 36.99 8.52
C LEU A 190 -57.42 36.30 7.71
N LEU A 191 -56.35 37.02 7.35
CA LEU A 191 -55.26 36.54 6.49
C LEU A 191 -54.58 35.23 6.97
N THR A 192 -54.61 34.92 8.26
CA THR A 192 -54.06 33.65 8.78
C THR A 192 -54.97 32.45 8.48
N GLN A 193 -56.28 32.68 8.35
CA GLN A 193 -57.30 31.68 8.11
C GLN A 193 -57.45 31.35 6.62
N THR A 194 -57.08 32.28 5.72
CA THR A 194 -57.13 32.06 4.26
C THR A 194 -56.12 31.02 3.74
N LYS A 195 -55.14 30.61 4.57
CA LYS A 195 -54.20 29.52 4.24
C LYS A 195 -54.86 28.18 3.92
N LEU A 196 -56.09 27.96 4.38
CA LEU A 196 -56.89 26.76 4.08
C LEU A 196 -57.41 26.74 2.63
N PHE A 197 -57.31 27.86 1.91
CA PHE A 197 -57.94 28.08 0.61
C PHE A 197 -56.94 28.47 -0.50
N THR A 198 -55.62 28.45 -0.23
CA THR A 198 -54.58 28.96 -1.15
C THR A 198 -53.38 28.02 -1.27
N VAL A 199 -52.89 27.78 -2.49
CA VAL A 199 -51.72 26.93 -2.79
C VAL A 199 -50.44 27.78 -2.94
N ARG A 200 -49.26 27.25 -2.58
CA ARG A 200 -47.98 28.00 -2.54
C ARG A 200 -46.89 27.32 -3.41
N ASP A 201 -46.79 27.68 -4.68
CA ASP A 201 -45.80 27.05 -5.58
C ASP A 201 -44.51 27.87 -5.84
N ASN A 202 -44.54 29.20 -5.77
CA ASN A 202 -43.44 30.01 -6.33
C ASN A 202 -42.11 30.07 -5.53
N LYS A 203 -42.02 29.52 -4.31
CA LYS A 203 -40.76 29.58 -3.52
C LYS A 203 -39.76 28.44 -3.79
N ASN A 204 -40.15 27.39 -4.50
CA ASN A 204 -39.29 26.21 -4.65
C ASN A 204 -38.27 26.32 -5.80
N LYS A 205 -38.50 27.18 -6.81
CA LYS A 205 -37.64 27.28 -8.00
C LYS A 205 -36.26 27.92 -7.74
N GLU A 206 -36.17 28.89 -6.82
CA GLU A 206 -34.89 29.56 -6.51
C GLU A 206 -33.99 28.71 -5.61
N ALA A 207 -34.59 27.95 -4.67
CA ALA A 207 -33.84 27.08 -3.76
C ALA A 207 -33.09 25.97 -4.52
N GLY A 208 -33.74 25.32 -5.49
CA GLY A 208 -33.12 24.26 -6.29
C GLY A 208 -31.94 24.74 -7.14
N LYS A 209 -31.99 25.96 -7.71
CA LYS A 209 -30.85 26.55 -8.44
C LYS A 209 -29.61 26.69 -7.57
N ARG A 210 -29.78 27.13 -6.32
CA ARG A 210 -28.67 27.29 -5.36
C ARG A 210 -28.13 25.96 -4.86
N GLU A 211 -28.99 24.95 -4.72
CA GLU A 211 -28.59 23.61 -4.29
C GLU A 211 -27.74 22.91 -5.36
N ASN A 212 -28.12 23.01 -6.64
CA ASN A 212 -27.33 22.47 -7.76
C ASN A 212 -25.94 23.12 -7.89
N LEU A 213 -25.82 24.44 -7.69
CA LEU A 213 -24.54 25.14 -7.76
C LEU A 213 -23.56 24.65 -6.67
N ILE A 214 -24.07 24.47 -5.45
CA ILE A 214 -23.30 23.95 -4.32
C ILE A 214 -22.86 22.50 -4.57
N GLU A 215 -23.70 21.68 -5.20
CA GLU A 215 -23.35 20.31 -5.58
C GLU A 215 -22.21 20.29 -6.62
N GLN A 216 -22.24 21.19 -7.62
CA GLN A 216 -21.17 21.32 -8.62
C GLN A 216 -19.83 21.76 -8.00
N GLU A 217 -19.81 22.81 -7.18
CA GLU A 217 -18.58 23.29 -6.49
C GLU A 217 -17.92 22.19 -5.65
N ILE A 218 -18.73 21.37 -4.95
CA ILE A 218 -18.24 20.24 -4.14
C ILE A 218 -17.71 19.11 -5.03
N LEU A 219 -18.35 18.85 -6.17
CA LEU A 219 -17.95 17.81 -7.11
C LEU A 219 -16.61 18.15 -7.78
N GLU A 220 -16.42 19.41 -8.20
CA GLU A 220 -15.14 19.93 -8.70
C GLU A 220 -14.04 19.82 -7.65
N PHE A 221 -14.31 20.27 -6.40
CA PHE A 221 -13.35 20.17 -5.30
C PHE A 221 -12.90 18.72 -5.03
N PHE A 222 -13.79 17.73 -5.14
CA PHE A 222 -13.42 16.33 -4.97
C PHE A 222 -12.74 15.68 -6.18
N ASN A 223 -12.84 16.29 -7.37
CA ASN A 223 -12.10 15.85 -8.56
C ASN A 223 -10.64 16.32 -8.60
N ASP A 224 -10.26 17.28 -7.75
CA ASP A 224 -8.85 17.67 -7.55
C ASP A 224 -8.02 16.51 -6.97
N ASP A 225 -6.92 16.19 -7.64
CA ASP A 225 -5.98 15.13 -7.26
C ASP A 225 -5.23 15.43 -5.94
N ALA A 226 -5.16 16.69 -5.51
CA ALA A 226 -4.66 17.07 -4.19
C ALA A 226 -5.64 16.72 -3.05
N VAL A 227 -6.95 16.67 -3.36
CA VAL A 227 -8.04 16.40 -2.40
C VAL A 227 -8.39 14.91 -2.36
N THR A 228 -8.34 14.22 -3.50
CA THR A 228 -8.58 12.77 -3.58
C THR A 228 -7.65 12.12 -4.59
N ARG A 229 -7.06 10.96 -4.26
CA ARG A 229 -6.23 10.18 -5.20
C ARG A 229 -7.10 9.26 -6.05
N ILE A 230 -6.86 9.18 -7.35
CA ILE A 230 -7.51 8.17 -8.22
C ILE A 230 -7.00 6.77 -7.84
N ALA A 231 -7.87 5.76 -7.90
CA ALA A 231 -7.52 4.35 -7.74
C ALA A 231 -6.74 3.84 -8.96
N SER A 232 -5.55 3.28 -8.74
CA SER A 232 -4.56 3.02 -9.81
C SER A 232 -4.85 1.81 -10.71
N ASP A 233 -5.74 0.90 -10.33
CA ASP A 233 -6.10 -0.27 -11.15
C ASP A 233 -7.33 0.02 -12.02
N LYS A 234 -7.25 -0.34 -13.31
CA LYS A 234 -8.34 -0.28 -14.30
C LYS A 234 -9.59 -1.08 -13.88
N LYS A 235 -9.43 -2.05 -12.97
CA LYS A 235 -10.55 -2.84 -12.39
C LYS A 235 -11.21 -2.17 -11.19
N GLU A 236 -10.67 -1.07 -10.66
CA GLU A 236 -11.22 -0.37 -9.49
C GLU A 236 -12.24 0.71 -9.84
N TYR A 237 -13.43 0.27 -10.24
CA TYR A 237 -14.60 1.11 -10.44
C TYR A 237 -15.69 0.86 -9.40
N ILE A 238 -16.67 1.76 -9.35
CA ILE A 238 -17.89 1.63 -8.57
C ILE A 238 -19.07 2.13 -9.41
N THR A 239 -20.17 1.38 -9.39
CA THR A 239 -21.38 1.68 -10.15
C THR A 239 -22.50 2.04 -9.21
N LYS A 240 -23.16 3.17 -9.44
CA LYS A 240 -24.37 3.58 -8.71
C LYS A 240 -25.32 4.28 -9.69
N ASN A 241 -26.62 3.97 -9.62
CA ASN A 241 -27.64 4.51 -10.51
C ASN A 241 -27.28 4.36 -12.02
N LYS A 242 -26.73 3.21 -12.41
CA LYS A 242 -26.20 2.90 -13.76
C LYS A 242 -24.98 3.73 -14.23
N ILE A 243 -24.52 4.71 -13.45
CA ILE A 243 -23.29 5.46 -13.73
C ILE A 243 -22.10 4.70 -13.13
N ARG A 244 -21.11 4.37 -13.95
CA ARG A 244 -19.86 3.68 -13.57
C ARG A 244 -18.72 4.70 -13.52
N MET A 245 -18.11 4.86 -12.34
CA MET A 245 -17.00 5.79 -12.13
C MET A 245 -15.79 5.05 -11.56
N GLN A 246 -14.58 5.49 -11.90
CA GLN A 246 -13.36 5.00 -11.26
C GLN A 246 -13.34 5.45 -9.80
N LYS A 247 -12.90 4.58 -8.87
CA LYS A 247 -12.83 4.93 -7.46
C LYS A 247 -11.81 6.06 -7.25
N ARG A 248 -12.12 6.97 -6.34
CA ARG A 248 -11.18 7.97 -5.80
C ARG A 248 -11.14 7.83 -4.29
N TYR A 249 -9.96 7.92 -3.68
CA TYR A 249 -9.76 7.80 -2.24
C TYR A 249 -9.40 9.16 -1.64
N LEU A 250 -10.03 9.54 -0.53
CA LEU A 250 -9.72 10.79 0.19
C LEU A 250 -8.23 10.83 0.61
N THR A 251 -7.55 11.97 0.43
CA THR A 251 -6.15 12.15 0.86
C THR A 251 -6.02 12.53 2.34
N ASP A 252 -7.10 13.00 2.95
CA ASP A 252 -7.16 13.57 4.31
C ASP A 252 -8.57 13.32 4.89
N THR A 253 -8.77 13.61 6.18
CA THR A 253 -10.08 13.48 6.81
C THR A 253 -11.10 14.45 6.19
N LEU A 254 -12.38 14.02 6.09
CA LEU A 254 -13.45 14.89 5.57
C LEU A 254 -13.57 16.22 6.32
N ILE A 255 -13.21 16.26 7.60
CA ILE A 255 -13.23 17.49 8.42
C ILE A 255 -12.14 18.47 7.96
N ASN A 256 -10.93 17.98 7.68
CA ASN A 256 -9.85 18.82 7.17
C ASN A 256 -10.07 19.25 5.72
N LEU A 257 -10.59 18.35 4.88
CA LEU A 257 -10.98 18.69 3.51
C LEU A 257 -12.11 19.72 3.47
N TYR A 258 -13.10 19.61 4.36
CA TYR A 258 -14.13 20.64 4.54
C TYR A 258 -13.53 22.00 4.97
N LYS A 259 -12.56 22.02 5.91
CA LYS A 259 -11.85 23.26 6.26
C LYS A 259 -11.17 23.89 5.03
N LYS A 260 -10.46 23.09 4.22
CA LYS A 260 -9.83 23.54 2.96
C LYS A 260 -10.87 24.09 1.98
N PHE A 261 -11.98 23.39 1.77
CA PHE A 261 -13.10 23.86 0.94
C PHE A 261 -13.65 25.21 1.42
N THR A 262 -13.91 25.37 2.73
CA THR A 262 -14.41 26.64 3.30
C THR A 262 -13.38 27.77 3.37
N HIS A 263 -12.10 27.46 3.20
CA HIS A 263 -11.02 28.47 3.17
C HIS A 263 -10.80 29.00 1.74
N ASN A 264 -10.97 28.13 0.74
CA ASN A 264 -10.77 28.46 -0.67
C ASN A 264 -12.06 28.89 -1.40
N GLY A 265 -13.24 28.54 -0.87
CA GLY A 265 -14.54 28.77 -1.52
C GLY A 265 -15.39 29.86 -0.86
N ASN A 266 -16.12 30.64 -1.69
CA ASN A 266 -17.02 31.70 -1.25
C ASN A 266 -18.37 31.20 -0.68
N ALA A 267 -18.70 29.91 -0.84
CA ALA A 267 -19.98 29.36 -0.45
C ALA A 267 -20.04 28.96 1.03
N LYS A 268 -20.99 29.54 1.78
CA LYS A 268 -21.31 29.15 3.18
C LYS A 268 -22.06 27.81 3.22
N VAL A 269 -21.36 26.72 2.93
CA VAL A 269 -21.83 25.33 3.02
C VAL A 269 -21.59 24.79 4.43
N THR A 270 -22.49 23.95 4.95
CA THR A 270 -22.27 23.26 6.24
C THR A 270 -21.56 21.91 6.06
N TYR A 271 -20.82 21.44 7.08
CA TYR A 271 -20.14 20.13 7.04
C TYR A 271 -21.06 18.95 6.66
N GLN A 272 -22.30 18.97 7.14
CA GLN A 272 -23.32 17.96 6.77
C GLN A 272 -23.67 18.02 5.27
N THR A 273 -23.85 19.23 4.73
CA THR A 273 -24.14 19.46 3.30
C THR A 273 -22.97 19.01 2.43
N PHE A 274 -21.73 19.34 2.84
CA PHE A 274 -20.49 18.89 2.20
C PHE A 274 -20.37 17.35 2.18
N CYS A 275 -20.70 16.68 3.28
CA CYS A 275 -20.68 15.22 3.33
C CYS A 275 -21.81 14.55 2.53
N LYS A 276 -22.96 15.23 2.36
CA LYS A 276 -24.12 14.78 1.56
C LYS A 276 -23.81 14.81 0.06
N TYR A 277 -23.21 15.91 -0.41
CA TYR A 277 -22.86 16.11 -1.83
C TYR A 277 -21.50 15.53 -2.26
N ARG A 278 -20.76 14.89 -1.34
CA ARG A 278 -19.58 14.10 -1.69
C ARG A 278 -19.97 13.02 -2.72
N PRO A 279 -19.31 12.97 -3.90
CA PRO A 279 -19.61 11.97 -4.92
C PRO A 279 -19.48 10.52 -4.42
N PHE A 280 -20.33 9.62 -4.93
CA PHE A 280 -20.38 8.24 -4.43
C PHE A 280 -19.12 7.42 -4.72
N TRP A 281 -18.32 7.84 -5.71
CA TRP A 281 -17.04 7.22 -6.06
C TRP A 281 -15.87 7.69 -5.20
N VAL A 282 -16.08 8.69 -4.33
CA VAL A 282 -15.07 9.22 -3.41
C VAL A 282 -15.16 8.49 -2.06
N LEU A 283 -14.31 7.50 -1.89
CA LEU A 283 -14.29 6.56 -0.75
C LEU A 283 -13.27 6.97 0.31
N ARG A 284 -13.47 6.51 1.55
CA ARG A 284 -12.40 6.51 2.54
C ARG A 284 -11.44 5.36 2.19
N PRO A 285 -10.11 5.57 2.22
CA PRO A 285 -9.17 4.46 2.08
C PRO A 285 -9.36 3.48 3.25
N LYS A 286 -9.26 2.19 2.95
CA LYS A 286 -9.15 1.08 3.89
C LYS A 286 -7.68 0.67 4.05
N ASP A 287 -7.37 -0.15 5.04
CA ASP A 287 -6.02 -0.72 5.21
C ASP A 287 -5.57 -1.57 4.01
N SER A 288 -6.53 -2.20 3.31
CA SER A 288 -6.29 -2.89 2.02
C SER A 288 -5.80 -1.97 0.91
N ASP A 289 -6.06 -0.66 1.01
CA ASP A 289 -5.80 0.33 -0.03
C ASP A 289 -4.46 1.07 0.24
N ARG A 290 -3.69 0.58 1.23
CA ARG A 290 -2.34 1.02 1.58
C ARG A 290 -1.33 0.24 0.74
N ASN A 291 -0.58 0.94 -0.11
CA ASN A 291 0.51 0.34 -0.89
C ASN A 291 1.66 -0.09 0.03
N THR A 292 1.62 -1.34 0.51
CA THR A 292 2.73 -1.99 1.22
C THR A 292 3.75 -2.56 0.23
N CYS A 293 5.01 -2.67 0.67
CA CYS A 293 6.12 -3.20 -0.12
C CYS A 293 6.25 -2.53 -1.51
N ALA A 294 6.36 -1.19 -1.52
CA ALA A 294 6.59 -0.40 -2.72
C ALA A 294 8.09 -0.24 -3.01
N CYS A 295 8.49 -0.32 -4.27
CA CYS A 295 9.90 -0.18 -4.67
C CYS A 295 10.45 1.23 -4.37
N LYS A 296 11.57 1.29 -3.61
CA LYS A 296 12.26 2.53 -3.23
C LYS A 296 12.67 3.39 -4.44
N VAL A 297 13.11 2.78 -5.53
CA VAL A 297 13.55 3.49 -6.75
C VAL A 297 12.36 4.22 -7.39
N HIS A 298 11.29 3.47 -7.68
CA HIS A 298 10.05 4.02 -8.24
C HIS A 298 9.47 5.14 -7.37
N VAL A 299 9.33 4.91 -6.06
CA VAL A 299 8.76 5.90 -5.14
C VAL A 299 9.63 7.15 -5.03
N ASN A 300 10.97 7.02 -5.06
CA ASN A 300 11.85 8.19 -5.03
C ASN A 300 11.79 9.01 -6.32
N ILE A 301 11.72 8.38 -7.50
CA ILE A 301 11.48 9.09 -8.76
C ILE A 301 10.14 9.82 -8.70
N ASP A 302 9.06 9.10 -8.34
CA ASP A 302 7.72 9.69 -8.16
C ASP A 302 7.70 10.92 -7.24
N LEU A 303 8.46 10.91 -6.14
CA LEU A 303 8.54 12.03 -5.20
C LEU A 303 9.31 13.23 -5.77
N LEU A 304 10.34 13.01 -6.59
CA LEU A 304 11.05 14.08 -7.31
C LEU A 304 10.16 14.69 -8.40
N VAL A 305 9.52 13.83 -9.22
CA VAL A 305 8.61 14.25 -10.30
C VAL A 305 7.44 15.06 -9.74
N LYS A 306 6.77 14.56 -8.69
CA LYS A 306 5.68 15.29 -8.03
C LYS A 306 6.14 16.64 -7.47
N CYS A 307 7.36 16.74 -6.96
CA CYS A 307 7.92 18.03 -6.53
C CYS A 307 8.04 19.02 -7.70
N LEU A 308 8.68 18.62 -8.80
CA LEU A 308 8.86 19.49 -9.98
C LEU A 308 7.52 19.85 -10.65
N ASN A 309 6.57 18.91 -10.69
CA ASN A 309 5.23 19.12 -11.24
C ASN A 309 4.37 20.08 -10.42
N ILE A 310 4.38 19.97 -9.08
CA ILE A 310 3.70 20.93 -8.18
C ILE A 310 4.25 22.35 -8.38
N ASN A 311 5.54 22.49 -8.70
CA ASN A 311 6.18 23.78 -8.98
C ASN A 311 6.07 24.19 -10.46
N LYS A 312 5.30 23.46 -11.28
CA LYS A 312 5.06 23.68 -12.71
C LYS A 312 6.32 23.66 -13.59
N ILE A 313 7.39 23.01 -13.12
CA ILE A 313 8.68 22.92 -13.81
C ILE A 313 8.68 21.75 -14.81
N LEU A 314 7.94 20.69 -14.50
CA LEU A 314 7.87 19.45 -15.28
C LEU A 314 6.40 19.09 -15.54
N LYS A 315 6.05 18.68 -16.78
CA LYS A 315 4.66 18.38 -17.16
C LYS A 315 4.19 17.03 -16.62
N GLU A 316 5.12 16.08 -16.52
CA GLU A 316 4.92 14.70 -16.11
C GLU A 316 4.55 14.61 -14.62
N THR A 317 3.60 13.73 -14.29
CA THR A 317 3.02 13.61 -12.93
C THR A 317 3.63 12.50 -12.08
N ASN A 318 4.34 11.55 -12.70
CA ASN A 318 4.92 10.36 -12.07
C ASN A 318 6.03 9.73 -12.94
N GLY A 319 6.73 8.72 -12.42
CA GLY A 319 7.79 8.02 -13.14
C GLY A 319 7.30 7.29 -14.40
N THR A 320 6.06 6.80 -14.44
CA THR A 320 5.49 6.15 -15.63
C THR A 320 5.31 7.12 -16.79
N ALA A 321 4.85 8.35 -16.54
CA ALA A 321 4.74 9.39 -17.57
C ALA A 321 6.12 9.80 -18.12
N ILE A 322 7.17 9.79 -17.28
CA ILE A 322 8.56 9.96 -17.74
C ILE A 322 8.98 8.83 -18.67
N LEU A 323 8.68 7.57 -18.35
CA LEU A 323 9.00 6.44 -19.23
C LEU A 323 8.27 6.55 -20.58
N GLU A 324 6.99 6.92 -20.57
CA GLU A 324 6.18 7.12 -21.78
C GLU A 324 6.67 8.31 -22.63
N HIS A 325 7.16 9.38 -22.00
CA HIS A 325 7.84 10.47 -22.71
C HIS A 325 9.13 9.95 -23.36
N MET A 326 10.04 9.38 -22.55
CA MET A 326 11.42 9.08 -22.93
C MET A 326 11.58 7.86 -23.86
N CYS A 327 10.65 6.91 -23.86
CA CYS A 327 10.74 5.65 -24.61
C CYS A 327 9.63 5.56 -25.69
N CYS A 328 9.94 4.95 -26.85
CA CYS A 328 8.89 4.63 -27.83
C CYS A 328 8.00 3.47 -27.36
N ASN A 329 8.57 2.55 -26.58
CA ASN A 329 7.86 1.45 -25.93
C ASN A 329 8.53 1.19 -24.58
N VAL A 330 7.75 1.27 -23.50
CA VAL A 330 8.23 1.05 -22.12
C VAL A 330 8.50 -0.43 -21.78
N TYR A 331 8.19 -1.35 -22.71
CA TYR A 331 8.48 -2.78 -22.64
C TYR A 331 9.57 -3.23 -23.62
N ASP A 332 10.21 -2.31 -24.36
CA ASP A 332 11.32 -2.63 -25.25
C ASP A 332 12.68 -2.40 -24.57
N GLU A 333 13.50 -3.44 -24.58
CA GLU A 333 14.83 -3.46 -23.97
C GLU A 333 15.77 -2.44 -24.64
N ASN A 334 15.61 -2.18 -25.95
CA ASN A 334 16.44 -1.19 -26.65
C ASN A 334 16.06 0.26 -26.28
N CYS A 335 14.77 0.53 -26.06
CA CYS A 335 14.28 1.83 -25.57
C CYS A 335 14.79 2.12 -24.15
N LEU A 336 14.68 1.16 -23.23
CA LEU A 336 15.08 1.35 -21.82
C LEU A 336 16.60 1.44 -21.66
N ASN A 337 17.38 0.69 -22.44
CA ASN A 337 18.85 0.82 -22.47
C ASN A 337 19.36 2.02 -23.29
N ARG A 338 18.47 2.90 -23.78
CA ARG A 338 18.81 4.13 -24.52
C ARG A 338 19.58 3.92 -25.84
N ILE A 339 19.51 2.73 -26.42
CA ILE A 339 20.14 2.38 -27.71
C ILE A 339 19.16 2.45 -28.90
N CYS A 340 17.84 2.50 -28.65
CA CYS A 340 16.83 2.64 -29.70
C CYS A 340 17.00 3.93 -30.53
N HIS A 341 17.17 3.78 -31.85
CA HIS A 341 17.39 4.87 -32.79
C HIS A 341 16.29 5.95 -32.75
N LYS A 342 15.04 5.59 -32.42
CA LYS A 342 13.90 6.52 -32.39
C LYS A 342 13.79 7.36 -31.11
N CYS A 343 14.30 6.87 -29.96
CA CYS A 343 14.11 7.56 -28.67
C CYS A 343 15.38 7.85 -27.87
N LYS A 344 16.56 7.41 -28.33
CA LYS A 344 17.85 7.66 -27.65
C LYS A 344 18.14 9.15 -27.39
N PHE A 345 17.60 10.05 -28.23
CA PHE A 345 17.73 11.50 -28.12
C PHE A 345 16.51 12.22 -27.52
N LYS A 346 15.52 11.50 -26.96
CA LYS A 346 14.43 12.14 -26.21
C LYS A 346 14.88 12.50 -24.80
N TYR A 347 14.74 13.76 -24.40
CA TYR A 347 15.03 14.26 -23.06
C TYR A 347 13.75 14.79 -22.40
N LEU A 348 13.82 15.25 -21.15
CA LEU A 348 12.69 15.87 -20.47
C LEU A 348 12.66 17.37 -20.74
N ASP A 349 11.49 17.91 -21.06
CA ASP A 349 11.28 19.34 -21.25
C ASP A 349 10.97 20.01 -19.90
N TYR A 350 11.85 20.93 -19.47
CA TYR A 350 11.63 21.74 -18.27
C TYR A 350 11.11 23.14 -18.66
N ALA A 351 10.03 23.57 -18.02
CA ALA A 351 9.53 24.94 -18.14
C ALA A 351 10.42 25.93 -17.37
N GLU A 352 10.36 27.22 -17.73
CA GLU A 352 11.10 28.28 -17.02
C GLU A 352 10.74 28.30 -15.53
N PHE A 353 11.77 28.36 -14.68
CA PHE A 353 11.62 28.33 -13.23
C PHE A 353 12.54 29.34 -12.53
N ARG A 354 12.10 29.83 -11.37
CA ARG A 354 12.96 30.65 -10.50
C ARG A 354 13.78 29.73 -9.59
N ASN A 355 15.09 29.96 -9.55
CA ASN A 355 16.03 29.20 -8.73
C ASN A 355 16.49 29.97 -7.49
N ASP A 356 15.71 30.97 -7.05
CA ASP A 356 16.00 31.87 -5.92
C ASP A 356 15.64 31.25 -4.55
N LYS A 357 14.72 30.29 -4.52
CA LYS A 357 14.18 29.70 -3.28
C LYS A 357 14.33 28.19 -3.26
N LYS A 358 14.58 27.65 -2.07
CA LYS A 358 14.58 26.20 -1.82
C LYS A 358 13.16 25.67 -1.74
N VAL A 359 12.94 24.53 -2.39
CA VAL A 359 11.66 23.84 -2.47
C VAL A 359 11.72 22.58 -1.60
N LYS A 360 10.60 22.28 -0.93
CA LYS A 360 10.45 21.07 -0.10
C LYS A 360 10.19 19.85 -0.97
N TYR A 361 11.02 18.81 -0.83
CA TYR A 361 10.75 17.49 -1.39
C TYR A 361 10.92 16.39 -0.34
N TYR A 362 10.53 15.17 -0.70
CA TYR A 362 10.65 14.00 0.16
C TYR A 362 11.47 12.91 -0.53
N GLN A 363 12.17 12.10 0.25
CA GLN A 363 12.88 10.93 -0.27
C GLN A 363 12.93 9.82 0.78
N TRP A 364 12.83 8.56 0.33
CA TRP A 364 13.21 7.41 1.14
C TRP A 364 14.73 7.24 1.12
N CYS A 365 15.34 7.47 2.27
CA CYS A 365 16.77 7.30 2.54
C CYS A 365 16.97 6.10 3.49
N SER A 366 18.20 5.56 3.52
CA SER A 366 18.60 4.52 4.45
C SER A 366 19.73 5.09 5.29
N CYS A 367 19.51 5.21 6.60
CA CYS A 367 20.34 5.96 7.54
C CYS A 367 20.72 5.05 8.72
N TYR A 368 21.90 5.25 9.29
CA TYR A 368 22.25 4.58 10.55
C TYR A 368 21.67 5.36 11.72
N GLU A 369 20.86 4.69 12.54
CA GLU A 369 20.37 5.21 13.82
C GLU A 369 21.08 4.50 14.96
N LYS A 370 21.57 5.29 15.93
CA LYS A 370 22.13 4.80 17.19
C LYS A 370 21.00 4.33 18.11
N TYR A 371 21.20 3.22 18.80
CA TYR A 371 20.31 2.73 19.84
C TYR A 371 21.13 2.04 20.94
N TYR A 372 20.66 2.11 22.18
CA TYR A 372 21.37 1.58 23.33
C TYR A 372 20.77 0.25 23.77
N VAL A 373 21.63 -0.76 24.01
CA VAL A 373 21.23 -2.06 24.57
C VAL A 373 22.16 -2.38 25.72
N LYS A 374 21.66 -2.31 26.96
CA LYS A 374 22.47 -2.47 28.18
C LYS A 374 23.69 -1.52 28.18
N ASP A 375 23.42 -0.25 27.91
CA ASP A 375 24.39 0.85 27.78
C ASP A 375 25.44 0.75 26.66
N ASP A 376 25.53 -0.38 25.94
CA ASP A 376 26.28 -0.46 24.67
C ASP A 376 25.59 0.37 23.58
N GLU A 377 26.31 1.29 22.94
CA GLU A 377 25.87 1.96 21.72
C GLU A 377 25.97 1.01 20.51
N LYS A 378 24.84 0.74 19.86
CA LYS A 378 24.77 -0.06 18.63
C LYS A 378 24.13 0.77 17.52
N THR A 379 24.52 0.52 16.28
CA THR A 379 23.92 1.15 15.10
C THR A 379 23.01 0.18 14.38
N LYS A 380 21.83 0.65 13.98
CA LYS A 380 20.90 -0.08 13.11
C LYS A 380 20.70 0.70 11.81
N LEU A 381 20.68 0.01 10.68
CA LEU A 381 20.27 0.63 9.41
C LEU A 381 18.75 0.75 9.39
N VAL A 382 18.23 1.98 9.29
CA VAL A 382 16.80 2.29 9.25
C VAL A 382 16.48 2.97 7.93
N THR A 383 15.44 2.50 7.24
CA THR A 383 14.93 3.16 6.03
C THR A 383 13.72 4.00 6.40
N LYS A 384 13.80 5.32 6.16
CA LYS A 384 12.78 6.30 6.54
C LYS A 384 12.52 7.28 5.41
N LYS A 385 11.34 7.90 5.40
CA LYS A 385 10.97 8.97 4.49
C LYS A 385 11.33 10.31 5.13
N GLU A 386 12.40 10.93 4.65
CA GLU A 386 12.84 12.24 5.14
C GLU A 386 12.36 13.39 4.25
N THR A 387 12.41 14.59 4.82
CA THR A 387 12.08 15.86 4.17
C THR A 387 13.37 16.60 3.88
N PHE A 388 13.51 17.07 2.64
CA PHE A 388 14.67 17.82 2.17
C PHE A 388 14.23 19.17 1.59
N TYR A 389 15.14 20.15 1.59
CA TYR A 389 14.93 21.49 1.04
C TYR A 389 16.11 21.84 0.15
N ASP A 390 15.86 22.05 -1.14
CA ASP A 390 16.92 22.32 -2.12
C ASP A 390 16.41 23.19 -3.28
N PHE A 391 17.31 23.81 -4.02
CA PHE A 391 16.96 24.65 -5.16
C PHE A 391 16.46 23.80 -6.34
N PRO A 392 15.49 24.27 -7.14
CA PRO A 392 14.92 23.51 -8.26
C PRO A 392 15.96 22.90 -9.22
N LYS A 393 17.02 23.65 -9.57
CA LYS A 393 18.12 23.15 -10.43
C LYS A 393 18.80 21.91 -9.85
N ASN A 394 19.01 21.85 -8.54
CA ASN A 394 19.62 20.69 -7.88
C ASN A 394 18.67 19.49 -7.87
N ILE A 395 17.36 19.73 -7.75
CA ILE A 395 16.33 18.69 -7.84
C ILE A 395 16.25 18.12 -9.26
N ILE A 396 16.37 18.95 -10.30
CA ILE A 396 16.47 18.53 -11.70
C ILE A 396 17.70 17.66 -11.93
N LEU A 397 18.90 18.14 -11.59
CA LEU A 397 20.15 17.36 -11.72
C LEU A 397 20.07 16.02 -10.98
N LYS A 398 19.43 16.01 -9.81
CA LYS A 398 19.20 14.79 -9.03
C LYS A 398 18.21 13.83 -9.68
N LEU A 399 17.16 14.34 -10.33
CA LEU A 399 16.26 13.53 -11.15
C LEU A 399 17.03 12.91 -12.32
N GLU A 400 17.70 13.73 -13.14
CA GLU A 400 18.46 13.29 -14.33
C GLU A 400 19.50 12.22 -14.01
N ASN A 401 20.32 12.43 -12.98
CA ASN A 401 21.27 11.43 -12.51
C ASN A 401 20.58 10.12 -12.05
N SER A 402 19.39 10.22 -11.46
CA SER A 402 18.60 9.05 -11.04
C SER A 402 17.89 8.34 -12.19
N LEU A 403 17.67 9.00 -13.34
CA LEU A 403 17.00 8.40 -14.51
C LEU A 403 17.80 7.24 -15.12
N VAL A 404 19.14 7.31 -15.07
CA VAL A 404 20.01 6.25 -15.60
C VAL A 404 19.78 4.93 -14.85
N ASP A 405 19.83 4.97 -13.52
CA ASP A 405 19.56 3.79 -12.68
C ASP A 405 18.08 3.39 -12.74
N TYR A 406 17.16 4.35 -12.85
CA TYR A 406 15.73 4.06 -12.96
C TYR A 406 15.37 3.32 -14.26
N LEU A 407 15.87 3.77 -15.40
CA LEU A 407 15.67 3.12 -16.71
C LEU A 407 16.28 1.71 -16.73
N LYS A 408 17.48 1.55 -16.17
CA LYS A 408 18.14 0.25 -16.01
C LYS A 408 17.34 -0.70 -15.11
N HIS A 409 16.82 -0.20 -13.99
CA HIS A 409 15.93 -0.94 -13.10
C HIS A 409 14.64 -1.37 -13.81
N CYS A 410 14.02 -0.47 -14.58
CA CYS A 410 12.87 -0.81 -15.43
C CYS A 410 13.20 -1.84 -16.51
N ASN A 411 14.38 -1.76 -17.14
CA ASN A 411 14.85 -2.77 -18.08
C ASN A 411 14.96 -4.14 -17.42
N ASN A 412 15.62 -4.22 -16.26
CA ASN A 412 15.77 -5.49 -15.53
C ASN A 412 14.42 -6.11 -15.19
N ILE A 413 13.43 -5.31 -14.74
CA ILE A 413 12.05 -5.76 -14.48
C ILE A 413 11.47 -6.41 -15.74
N VAL A 414 11.44 -5.66 -16.85
CA VAL A 414 10.83 -6.11 -18.11
C VAL A 414 11.53 -7.37 -18.65
N THR A 415 12.86 -7.35 -18.75
CA THR A 415 13.65 -8.49 -19.22
C THR A 415 13.46 -9.71 -18.31
N GLN A 416 13.50 -9.58 -16.98
CA GLN A 416 13.32 -10.72 -16.07
C GLN A 416 11.91 -11.31 -16.12
N PHE A 417 10.86 -10.49 -16.16
CA PHE A 417 9.49 -11.00 -16.32
C PHE A 417 9.28 -11.69 -17.67
N LYS A 418 9.88 -11.16 -18.75
CA LYS A 418 9.87 -11.78 -20.08
C LYS A 418 10.59 -13.14 -20.07
N ASN A 419 11.85 -13.18 -19.64
CA ASN A 419 12.65 -14.42 -19.57
C ASN A 419 11.94 -15.50 -18.71
N ASN A 420 11.39 -15.12 -17.55
CA ASN A 420 10.70 -16.05 -16.66
C ASN A 420 9.34 -16.52 -17.22
N LYS A 421 8.69 -15.73 -18.09
CA LYS A 421 7.50 -16.15 -18.84
C LYS A 421 7.87 -17.13 -19.95
N GLU A 422 8.95 -16.87 -20.68
CA GLU A 422 9.49 -17.75 -21.73
C GLU A 422 9.91 -19.11 -21.15
N LEU A 423 10.69 -19.13 -20.05
CA LEU A 423 11.02 -20.35 -19.30
C LEU A 423 9.77 -21.18 -18.96
N LYS A 424 8.75 -20.54 -18.38
CA LYS A 424 7.52 -21.23 -17.99
C LYS A 424 6.71 -21.72 -19.19
N ASN A 425 6.90 -21.18 -20.39
CA ASN A 425 6.17 -21.59 -21.59
C ASN A 425 6.89 -22.70 -22.35
N ASN A 426 8.22 -22.74 -22.30
CA ASN A 426 9.07 -23.68 -23.02
C ASN A 426 9.63 -24.78 -22.09
N LEU A 427 8.90 -25.11 -21.02
CA LEU A 427 9.33 -26.08 -20.01
C LEU A 427 9.25 -27.51 -20.57
N THR A 428 10.23 -28.35 -20.27
CA THR A 428 10.24 -29.78 -20.63
C THR A 428 9.71 -30.69 -19.50
N PRO A 429 9.37 -31.96 -19.78
CA PRO A 429 8.94 -32.91 -18.73
C PRO A 429 10.01 -33.26 -17.69
N GLN A 430 11.29 -32.97 -17.95
CA GLN A 430 12.41 -33.16 -17.03
C GLN A 430 12.71 -31.90 -16.18
N GLU A 431 12.03 -30.78 -16.46
CA GLU A 431 12.25 -29.50 -15.80
C GLU A 431 11.09 -29.10 -14.88
N ALA A 432 11.43 -28.52 -13.73
CA ALA A 432 10.46 -27.95 -12.80
C ALA A 432 10.77 -26.47 -12.52
N VAL A 433 9.76 -25.60 -12.54
CA VAL A 433 9.90 -24.21 -12.06
C VAL A 433 9.29 -24.08 -10.68
N ILE A 434 10.10 -23.73 -9.68
CA ILE A 434 9.65 -23.52 -8.30
C ILE A 434 9.73 -22.01 -8.00
N HIS A 435 8.60 -21.32 -8.07
CA HIS A 435 8.49 -19.92 -7.67
C HIS A 435 8.26 -19.85 -6.16
N ILE A 436 9.14 -19.18 -5.41
CA ILE A 436 9.14 -19.18 -3.95
C ILE A 436 9.11 -17.77 -3.37
N ASP A 437 8.44 -17.60 -2.23
CA ASP A 437 8.58 -16.42 -1.37
C ASP A 437 8.21 -16.71 0.10
N PHE A 438 8.71 -15.91 1.03
CA PHE A 438 8.25 -15.90 2.43
C PHE A 438 7.04 -14.96 2.57
N SER A 439 5.87 -15.53 2.83
CA SER A 439 4.72 -14.75 3.28
C SER A 439 5.02 -14.15 4.66
N GLU A 440 4.53 -12.92 4.92
CA GLU A 440 4.53 -12.35 6.28
C GLU A 440 4.01 -13.38 7.29
N ASN A 441 4.70 -13.52 8.42
CA ASN A 441 4.40 -14.49 9.46
C ASN A 441 2.93 -14.44 9.89
N TYR A 442 2.31 -15.60 10.06
CA TYR A 442 0.97 -15.68 10.62
C TYR A 442 1.03 -15.54 12.15
N CYS A 443 0.42 -14.47 12.66
CA CYS A 443 0.12 -14.34 14.08
C CYS A 443 -0.94 -15.36 14.50
N ILE A 444 -0.61 -16.18 15.50
CA ILE A 444 -1.53 -17.09 16.20
C ILE A 444 -2.64 -16.27 16.88
N LYS A 445 -3.90 -16.76 16.85
CA LYS A 445 -5.12 -15.99 17.17
C LYS A 445 -6.18 -16.88 17.81
N TYR A 446 -6.80 -16.36 18.86
CA TYR A 446 -7.99 -16.90 19.48
C TYR A 446 -9.23 -16.18 18.95
N ASN A 447 -10.40 -16.83 18.99
CA ASN A 447 -11.68 -16.20 18.67
C ASN A 447 -12.02 -15.10 19.70
N GLU A 448 -11.71 -15.33 20.98
CA GLU A 448 -11.85 -14.36 22.06
C GLU A 448 -10.49 -14.12 22.74
N GLU A 449 -9.83 -13.02 22.39
CA GLU A 449 -8.54 -12.64 22.99
C GLU A 449 -8.72 -11.81 24.26
N ILE A 450 -8.07 -12.23 25.35
CA ILE A 450 -7.95 -11.38 26.55
C ILE A 450 -7.03 -10.18 26.27
N GLN A 451 -7.30 -9.07 26.96
CA GLN A 451 -6.60 -7.78 26.83
C GLN A 451 -5.05 -7.93 26.89
N SER A 452 -4.55 -8.73 27.84
CA SER A 452 -3.11 -8.98 28.04
C SER A 452 -2.47 -9.79 26.92
N PHE A 453 -3.22 -10.63 26.20
CA PHE A 453 -2.74 -11.32 25.00
C PHE A 453 -2.77 -10.38 23.78
N HIS A 454 -3.84 -9.57 23.66
CA HIS A 454 -4.01 -8.64 22.55
C HIS A 454 -2.94 -7.53 22.50
N PHE A 455 -2.61 -6.95 23.65
CA PHE A 455 -1.61 -5.88 23.80
C PHE A 455 -0.22 -6.36 24.26
N GLY A 456 -0.07 -7.65 24.59
CA GLY A 456 1.18 -8.23 25.08
C GLY A 456 2.10 -8.77 23.99
N GLY A 457 3.37 -8.97 24.33
CA GLY A 457 4.36 -9.63 23.46
C GLY A 457 4.22 -11.16 23.35
N SER A 458 3.19 -11.75 23.97
CA SER A 458 3.01 -13.21 24.08
C SER A 458 2.45 -13.89 22.83
N ARG A 459 2.10 -13.12 21.80
CA ARG A 459 1.51 -13.62 20.55
C ARG A 459 2.57 -14.35 19.71
N LYS A 460 2.52 -15.69 19.74
CA LYS A 460 3.32 -16.56 18.86
C LYS A 460 3.09 -16.23 17.37
N GLN A 461 4.10 -16.51 16.56
CA GLN A 461 4.07 -16.35 15.11
C GLN A 461 4.55 -17.62 14.41
N LEU A 462 3.97 -17.91 13.26
CA LEU A 462 4.38 -18.99 12.36
C LEU A 462 4.99 -18.39 11.09
N SER A 463 6.14 -18.91 10.65
CA SER A 463 6.70 -18.62 9.31
C SER A 463 5.97 -19.44 8.25
N LEU A 464 5.73 -18.83 7.08
CA LEU A 464 5.17 -19.49 5.91
C LEU A 464 6.11 -19.28 4.72
N HIS A 465 6.82 -20.32 4.30
CA HIS A 465 7.55 -20.32 3.03
C HIS A 465 6.65 -20.94 1.95
N THR A 466 6.22 -20.10 1.02
CA THR A 466 5.17 -20.39 0.05
C THR A 466 5.77 -20.63 -1.33
N CYS A 467 5.22 -21.60 -2.05
CA CYS A 467 5.74 -22.05 -3.34
C CYS A 467 4.60 -22.23 -4.36
N VAL A 468 4.87 -21.87 -5.61
CA VAL A 468 4.06 -22.27 -6.77
C VAL A 468 4.96 -23.02 -7.74
N ILE A 469 4.66 -24.30 -7.92
CA ILE A 469 5.39 -25.24 -8.75
C ILE A 469 4.72 -25.28 -10.13
N HIS A 470 5.50 -25.20 -11.20
CA HIS A 470 5.06 -25.47 -12.57
C HIS A 470 5.82 -26.70 -13.10
N LEU A 471 5.07 -27.63 -13.69
CA LEU A 471 5.56 -28.88 -14.28
C LEU A 471 4.84 -29.12 -15.62
N ILE A 472 5.46 -29.86 -16.53
CA ILE A 472 4.75 -30.51 -17.62
C ILE A 472 4.36 -31.92 -17.16
N ASP A 473 3.11 -32.30 -17.36
CA ASP A 473 2.68 -33.68 -17.20
C ASP A 473 3.33 -34.55 -18.30
N PRO A 474 4.10 -35.60 -17.95
CA PRO A 474 4.83 -36.39 -18.95
C PRO A 474 3.92 -37.28 -19.82
N GLU A 475 2.72 -37.61 -19.35
CA GLU A 475 1.76 -38.46 -20.10
C GLU A 475 0.90 -37.62 -21.05
N VAL A 476 0.46 -36.44 -20.59
CA VAL A 476 -0.49 -35.60 -21.33
C VAL A 476 0.17 -34.43 -22.06
N GLY A 477 1.44 -34.10 -21.74
CA GLY A 477 2.15 -32.92 -22.27
C GLY A 477 1.59 -31.58 -21.78
N ILE A 478 0.63 -31.59 -20.84
CA ILE A 478 -0.06 -30.39 -20.35
C ILE A 478 0.67 -29.81 -19.14
N LYS A 479 0.87 -28.49 -19.17
CA LYS A 479 1.43 -27.72 -18.06
C LYS A 479 0.50 -27.69 -16.84
N LYS A 480 0.90 -28.34 -15.75
CA LYS A 480 0.21 -28.33 -14.46
C LYS A 480 0.83 -27.32 -13.49
N GLN A 481 0.05 -26.88 -12.51
CA GLN A 481 0.46 -25.93 -11.48
C GLN A 481 0.04 -26.45 -10.10
N TYR A 482 0.97 -26.44 -9.14
CA TYR A 482 0.74 -26.94 -7.79
C TYR A 482 1.08 -25.85 -6.77
N SER A 483 0.19 -25.66 -5.81
CA SER A 483 0.41 -24.74 -4.68
C SER A 483 0.93 -25.53 -3.50
N PHE A 484 2.04 -25.07 -2.93
CA PHE A 484 2.73 -25.73 -1.82
C PHE A 484 3.13 -24.70 -0.78
N SER A 485 3.14 -25.08 0.50
CA SER A 485 3.71 -24.25 1.57
C SER A 485 4.39 -25.12 2.60
N THR A 486 5.48 -24.61 3.17
CA THR A 486 5.96 -25.08 4.47
C THR A 486 5.58 -24.11 5.56
N VAL A 487 5.40 -24.63 6.78
CA VAL A 487 5.08 -23.85 7.97
C VAL A 487 6.04 -24.23 9.10
N SER A 488 6.50 -23.24 9.87
CA SER A 488 7.39 -23.45 11.01
C SER A 488 7.04 -22.52 12.18
N GLU A 489 7.23 -22.98 13.42
CA GLU A 489 7.30 -22.08 14.60
C GLU A 489 8.58 -21.22 14.60
N CYS A 490 9.59 -21.56 13.78
CA CYS A 490 10.82 -20.79 13.70
C CYS A 490 10.64 -19.54 12.82
N THR A 491 10.78 -18.35 13.41
CA THR A 491 10.68 -17.06 12.69
C THR A 491 11.98 -16.64 11.98
N GLN A 492 12.89 -17.57 11.72
CA GLN A 492 14.12 -17.32 10.95
C GLN A 492 13.83 -17.40 9.45
N HIS A 493 14.39 -16.46 8.68
CA HIS A 493 14.32 -16.43 7.21
C HIS A 493 15.72 -16.35 6.57
N ASP A 494 16.75 -16.74 7.32
CA ASP A 494 18.13 -16.79 6.84
C ASP A 494 18.36 -17.95 5.85
N ALA A 495 19.57 -18.06 5.28
CA ALA A 495 19.87 -19.09 4.29
C ALA A 495 19.75 -20.53 4.81
N ALA A 496 19.91 -20.77 6.12
CA ALA A 496 19.70 -22.09 6.72
C ALA A 496 18.21 -22.43 6.76
N ALA A 497 17.37 -21.44 7.13
CA ALA A 497 15.93 -21.57 7.03
C ALA A 497 15.46 -21.80 5.58
N VAL A 498 15.96 -21.02 4.60
CA VAL A 498 15.68 -21.24 3.17
C VAL A 498 16.01 -22.68 2.76
N TRP A 499 17.20 -23.19 3.07
CA TRP A 499 17.59 -24.57 2.74
C TRP A 499 16.62 -25.59 3.34
N ALA A 500 16.32 -25.50 4.65
CA ALA A 500 15.40 -26.41 5.32
C ALA A 500 13.97 -26.35 4.75
N HIS A 501 13.51 -25.17 4.32
CA HIS A 501 12.21 -24.98 3.66
C HIS A 501 12.17 -25.49 2.21
N LEU A 502 13.33 -25.59 1.52
CA LEU A 502 13.43 -26.11 0.16
C LEU A 502 13.40 -27.63 0.08
N ILE A 503 14.00 -28.36 1.01
CA ILE A 503 14.02 -29.83 1.02
C ILE A 503 12.63 -30.44 0.83
N PRO A 504 11.61 -30.13 1.66
CA PRO A 504 10.27 -30.70 1.49
C PRO A 504 9.56 -30.22 0.21
N ALA A 505 9.92 -29.06 -0.35
CA ALA A 505 9.37 -28.54 -1.60
C ALA A 505 9.92 -29.27 -2.83
N ILE A 506 11.23 -29.54 -2.85
CA ILE A 506 11.91 -30.33 -3.90
C ILE A 506 11.46 -31.80 -3.80
N GLY A 507 11.36 -32.35 -2.58
CA GLY A 507 10.80 -33.68 -2.35
C GLY A 507 9.40 -33.82 -2.94
N TYR A 508 8.51 -32.85 -2.72
CA TYR A 508 7.18 -32.84 -3.32
C TYR A 508 7.20 -32.76 -4.86
N VAL A 509 8.14 -32.01 -5.45
CA VAL A 509 8.34 -32.01 -6.92
C VAL A 509 8.72 -33.40 -7.44
N ILE A 510 9.61 -34.11 -6.74
CA ILE A 510 10.09 -35.45 -7.10
C ILE A 510 9.03 -36.54 -6.85
N GLU A 511 8.13 -36.33 -5.89
CA GLU A 511 6.93 -37.15 -5.69
C GLU A 511 5.90 -36.95 -6.82
N LEU A 512 5.74 -35.72 -7.32
CA LEU A 512 4.85 -35.41 -8.44
C LEU A 512 5.39 -35.90 -9.79
N SER A 513 6.71 -35.84 -10.02
CA SER A 513 7.36 -36.41 -11.20
C SER A 513 8.77 -36.90 -10.88
N ARG A 514 8.96 -38.21 -11.01
CA ARG A 514 10.26 -38.89 -10.83
C ARG A 514 11.27 -38.58 -11.95
N GLN A 515 10.83 -38.00 -13.06
CA GLN A 515 11.67 -37.70 -14.24
C GLN A 515 12.42 -36.36 -14.12
N ILE A 516 12.16 -35.57 -13.08
CA ILE A 516 12.78 -34.25 -12.91
C ILE A 516 14.27 -34.40 -12.56
N ASP A 517 15.12 -33.86 -13.45
CA ASP A 517 16.56 -33.71 -13.25
C ASP A 517 17.01 -32.25 -13.22
N SER A 518 16.13 -31.31 -13.56
CA SER A 518 16.47 -29.90 -13.73
C SER A 518 15.47 -28.99 -13.01
N ILE A 519 15.97 -28.09 -12.14
CA ILE A 519 15.12 -27.19 -11.33
C ILE A 519 15.46 -25.73 -11.57
N HIS A 520 14.43 -24.92 -11.78
CA HIS A 520 14.51 -23.47 -11.93
C HIS A 520 13.79 -22.77 -10.78
N PHE A 521 14.55 -22.28 -9.80
CA PHE A 521 14.00 -21.42 -8.76
C PHE A 521 13.71 -20.02 -9.33
N ILE A 522 12.62 -19.42 -8.87
CA ILE A 522 12.32 -18.00 -9.04
C ILE A 522 12.03 -17.41 -7.65
N SER A 523 12.71 -16.32 -7.28
CA SER A 523 12.52 -15.63 -5.99
C SER A 523 12.65 -14.11 -6.10
N ASP A 524 12.20 -13.37 -5.09
CA ASP A 524 12.69 -11.99 -4.89
C ASP A 524 14.17 -11.99 -4.45
N SER A 525 14.69 -10.80 -4.21
CA SER A 525 16.10 -10.48 -4.04
C SER A 525 16.53 -9.88 -2.68
N PRO A 526 15.83 -10.05 -1.55
CA PRO A 526 16.36 -9.60 -0.26
C PRO A 526 17.65 -10.40 0.06
N THR A 527 18.71 -9.67 0.40
CA THR A 527 20.03 -10.24 0.70
C THR A 527 20.03 -11.08 1.97
N SER A 528 19.15 -10.77 2.91
CA SER A 528 18.95 -11.54 4.14
C SER A 528 18.37 -12.94 3.92
N GLN A 529 17.75 -13.21 2.77
CA GLN A 529 17.07 -14.47 2.47
C GLN A 529 17.69 -15.15 1.23
N TYR A 530 17.41 -14.63 0.03
CA TYR A 530 17.66 -15.33 -1.24
C TYR A 530 18.91 -14.87 -2.02
N ARG A 531 19.23 -13.57 -2.05
CA ARG A 531 20.34 -13.04 -2.89
C ARG A 531 21.63 -12.89 -2.08
N ASN A 532 22.27 -14.01 -1.72
CA ASN A 532 23.52 -14.03 -0.96
C ASN A 532 24.42 -15.25 -1.27
N ARG A 533 25.67 -15.19 -0.79
CA ARG A 533 26.70 -16.23 -0.99
C ARG A 533 26.31 -17.62 -0.46
N PHE A 534 25.49 -17.69 0.59
CA PHE A 534 25.09 -18.96 1.20
C PHE A 534 24.11 -19.70 0.29
N ILE A 535 23.23 -18.98 -0.41
CA ILE A 535 22.34 -19.56 -1.43
C ILE A 535 23.14 -20.09 -2.63
N PHE A 536 24.21 -19.41 -3.05
CA PHE A 536 25.11 -19.95 -4.09
C PHE A 536 25.76 -21.26 -3.63
N TYR A 537 26.31 -21.33 -2.43
CA TYR A 537 26.81 -22.60 -1.89
C TYR A 537 25.71 -23.67 -1.78
N MET A 538 24.53 -23.31 -1.27
CA MET A 538 23.41 -24.23 -1.07
C MET A 538 22.94 -24.89 -2.36
N ILE A 539 22.82 -24.16 -3.48
CA ILE A 539 22.38 -24.78 -4.74
C ILE A 539 23.30 -25.90 -5.20
N SER A 540 24.61 -25.81 -4.94
CA SER A 540 25.55 -26.88 -5.25
C SER A 540 25.59 -27.99 -4.20
N GLN A 541 24.82 -27.92 -3.11
CA GLN A 541 24.69 -29.03 -2.13
C GLN A 541 23.40 -29.83 -2.32
N LEU A 542 22.40 -29.31 -3.04
CA LEU A 542 21.08 -29.95 -3.19
C LEU A 542 21.15 -31.33 -3.87
N TYR A 543 22.18 -31.62 -4.67
CA TYR A 543 22.38 -32.96 -5.25
C TYR A 543 22.64 -34.04 -4.19
N ARG A 544 23.12 -33.68 -3.00
CA ARG A 544 23.35 -34.65 -1.90
C ARG A 544 22.03 -35.15 -1.32
N ASP A 545 21.07 -34.22 -1.18
CA ASP A 545 19.70 -34.53 -0.76
C ASP A 545 18.88 -35.15 -1.93
N PHE A 546 19.22 -34.82 -3.19
CA PHE A 546 18.49 -35.25 -4.40
C PHE A 546 19.43 -35.64 -5.57
N PRO A 547 20.01 -36.85 -5.58
CA PRO A 547 21.06 -37.26 -6.54
C PRO A 547 20.67 -37.26 -8.02
N GLN A 548 19.37 -37.29 -8.32
CA GLN A 548 18.82 -37.19 -9.67
C GLN A 548 18.97 -35.79 -10.31
N LEU A 549 19.24 -34.74 -9.52
CA LEU A 549 19.32 -33.37 -10.02
C LEU A 549 20.66 -33.13 -10.72
N LYS A 550 20.59 -33.00 -12.05
CA LYS A 550 21.72 -32.69 -12.93
C LYS A 550 21.93 -31.19 -13.11
N SER A 551 20.88 -30.37 -13.04
CA SER A 551 21.01 -28.92 -13.21
C SER A 551 20.10 -28.10 -12.29
N ILE A 552 20.62 -26.97 -11.83
CA ILE A 552 19.86 -26.02 -11.00
C ILE A 552 20.13 -24.59 -11.50
N SER A 553 19.06 -23.86 -11.77
CA SER A 553 19.11 -22.41 -11.98
C SER A 553 18.37 -21.68 -10.86
N TRP A 554 18.95 -20.59 -10.38
CA TRP A 554 18.29 -19.66 -9.47
C TRP A 554 18.11 -18.32 -10.15
N ASN A 555 16.85 -17.92 -10.38
CA ASN A 555 16.47 -16.75 -11.16
C ASN A 555 15.85 -15.70 -10.24
N TYR A 556 16.56 -14.60 -10.04
CA TYR A 556 16.11 -13.52 -9.18
C TYR A 556 15.25 -12.52 -9.96
N LEU A 557 14.15 -12.08 -9.36
CA LEU A 557 13.40 -10.91 -9.80
C LEU A 557 14.14 -9.62 -9.42
N GLU A 558 13.90 -8.52 -10.14
CA GLU A 558 14.51 -7.22 -9.81
C GLU A 558 14.00 -6.72 -8.45
N ALA A 559 14.89 -6.14 -7.64
CA ALA A 559 14.64 -5.91 -6.22
C ALA A 559 13.43 -5.01 -5.94
N GLY A 560 12.52 -5.48 -5.07
CA GLY A 560 11.28 -4.77 -4.75
C GLY A 560 10.16 -4.97 -5.77
N HIS A 561 10.33 -5.89 -6.73
CA HIS A 561 9.32 -6.33 -7.70
C HIS A 561 9.10 -7.86 -7.64
N GLY A 562 9.45 -8.49 -6.52
CA GLY A 562 9.28 -9.93 -6.30
C GLY A 562 7.85 -10.45 -6.17
N LYS A 563 6.86 -9.55 -6.03
CA LYS A 563 5.45 -9.91 -5.81
C LYS A 563 4.95 -10.86 -6.90
N GLY A 564 4.33 -11.97 -6.50
CA GLY A 564 4.14 -13.12 -7.37
C GLY A 564 3.03 -14.07 -6.97
N ALA A 565 3.01 -15.24 -7.60
CA ALA A 565 2.05 -16.28 -7.29
C ALA A 565 2.15 -16.85 -5.85
N PRO A 566 3.34 -16.94 -5.21
CA PRO A 566 3.48 -17.34 -3.81
C PRO A 566 2.71 -16.47 -2.80
N ASP A 567 2.64 -15.15 -3.02
CA ASP A 567 1.81 -14.22 -2.22
C ASP A 567 0.35 -14.69 -2.16
N GLY A 568 -0.17 -15.20 -3.28
CA GLY A 568 -1.53 -15.74 -3.38
C GLY A 568 -1.74 -16.96 -2.50
N VAL A 569 -0.76 -17.87 -2.44
CA VAL A 569 -0.76 -19.05 -1.57
C VAL A 569 -0.79 -18.60 -0.10
N GLY A 570 0.14 -17.73 0.31
CA GLY A 570 0.19 -17.19 1.67
C GLY A 570 -1.09 -16.43 2.06
N ALA A 571 -1.66 -15.65 1.14
CA ALA A 571 -2.92 -14.95 1.36
C ALA A 571 -4.14 -15.88 1.46
N VAL A 572 -4.15 -17.04 0.77
CA VAL A 572 -5.21 -18.05 0.94
C VAL A 572 -5.10 -18.73 2.30
N LEU A 573 -3.90 -19.18 2.69
CA LEU A 573 -3.66 -19.84 3.98
C LEU A 573 -4.05 -18.92 5.15
N LYS A 574 -3.51 -17.69 5.18
CA LYS A 574 -3.79 -16.72 6.25
C LYS A 574 -5.27 -16.33 6.32
N ARG A 575 -5.94 -16.06 5.18
CA ARG A 575 -7.37 -15.71 5.18
C ARG A 575 -8.27 -16.87 5.64
N THR A 576 -7.90 -18.11 5.31
CA THR A 576 -8.65 -19.31 5.72
C THR A 576 -8.51 -19.55 7.22
N ALA A 577 -7.29 -19.46 7.77
CA ALA A 577 -7.04 -19.49 9.21
C ALA A 577 -7.81 -18.38 9.95
N ASP A 578 -7.72 -17.13 9.47
CA ASP A 578 -8.49 -16.01 10.01
C ASP A 578 -10.01 -16.22 9.92
N GLN A 579 -10.50 -16.95 8.92
CA GLN A 579 -11.92 -17.26 8.76
C GLN A 579 -12.38 -18.33 9.74
N VAL A 580 -11.55 -19.36 10.01
CA VAL A 580 -11.79 -20.35 11.07
C VAL A 580 -11.89 -19.65 12.43
N VAL A 581 -10.96 -18.73 12.71
CA VAL A 581 -10.98 -17.95 13.96
C VAL A 581 -12.27 -17.12 14.09
N ARG A 582 -12.65 -16.39 13.04
CA ARG A 582 -13.89 -15.58 12.99
C ARG A 582 -15.19 -16.38 13.11
N PHE A 583 -15.14 -17.71 13.03
CA PHE A 583 -16.30 -18.60 13.21
C PHE A 583 -16.36 -19.29 14.58
N GLY A 584 -15.56 -18.87 15.56
CA GLY A 584 -15.66 -19.37 16.93
C GLY A 584 -14.62 -20.42 17.32
N SER A 585 -13.59 -20.65 16.50
CA SER A 585 -12.51 -21.61 16.79
C SER A 585 -11.22 -20.89 17.15
N ASP A 586 -10.35 -21.55 17.92
CA ASP A 586 -9.02 -21.02 18.22
C ASP A 586 -7.96 -21.65 17.31
N ILE A 587 -6.92 -20.87 16.99
CA ILE A 587 -5.68 -21.37 16.40
C ILE A 587 -4.56 -20.91 17.32
N ASP A 588 -4.11 -21.82 18.19
CA ASP A 588 -3.16 -21.60 19.30
C ASP A 588 -1.75 -22.16 19.03
N SER A 589 -1.63 -23.03 18.03
CA SER A 589 -0.49 -23.91 17.77
C SER A 589 -0.22 -24.09 16.27
N LEU A 590 0.97 -24.60 15.92
CA LEU A 590 1.31 -24.99 14.55
C LEU A 590 0.40 -26.11 14.05
N GLU A 591 0.11 -27.06 14.93
CA GLU A 591 -0.70 -28.24 14.69
C GLU A 591 -2.15 -27.85 14.39
N ALA A 592 -2.75 -26.96 15.19
CA ALA A 592 -4.08 -26.41 14.92
C ALA A 592 -4.13 -25.64 13.59
N PHE A 593 -3.09 -24.86 13.28
CA PHE A 593 -2.99 -24.14 12.00
C PHE A 593 -2.97 -25.11 10.81
N VAL A 594 -2.13 -26.14 10.83
CA VAL A 594 -2.05 -27.14 9.76
C VAL A 594 -3.33 -27.98 9.65
N ALA A 595 -3.88 -28.44 10.78
CA ALA A 595 -5.10 -29.25 10.82
C ALA A 595 -6.33 -28.50 10.27
N CYS A 596 -6.48 -27.21 10.59
CA CYS A 596 -7.59 -26.42 10.09
C CYS A 596 -7.49 -26.17 8.57
N LEU A 597 -6.27 -26.10 8.02
CA LEU A 597 -6.03 -25.83 6.61
C LEU A 597 -6.12 -27.09 5.73
N LYS A 598 -5.57 -28.23 6.15
CA LYS A 598 -5.60 -29.49 5.38
C LYS A 598 -6.99 -29.94 4.92
N THR A 599 -8.05 -29.50 5.61
CA THR A 599 -9.45 -29.83 5.31
C THR A 599 -10.18 -28.72 4.53
N ARG A 600 -9.53 -27.59 4.23
CA ARG A 600 -10.16 -26.36 3.70
C ARG A 600 -9.47 -25.74 2.48
N VAL A 601 -8.23 -26.13 2.17
CA VAL A 601 -7.49 -25.63 0.99
C VAL A 601 -6.91 -26.77 0.17
N ASN A 602 -6.86 -26.59 -1.15
CA ASN A 602 -6.11 -27.46 -2.07
C ASN A 602 -4.68 -26.93 -2.23
N ILE A 603 -3.90 -27.00 -1.15
CA ILE A 603 -2.50 -26.58 -1.04
C ILE A 603 -1.79 -27.66 -0.23
N GLU A 604 -0.69 -28.21 -0.74
CA GLU A 604 0.12 -29.16 0.03
C GLU A 604 0.88 -28.42 1.15
N ILE A 605 0.81 -28.92 2.38
CA ILE A 605 1.35 -28.26 3.58
C ILE A 605 2.26 -29.20 4.35
N ARG A 606 3.55 -28.84 4.43
CA ARG A 606 4.57 -29.57 5.19
C ARG A 606 5.10 -28.76 6.36
N ILE A 607 5.52 -29.45 7.42
CA ILE A 607 6.10 -28.83 8.62
C ILE A 607 7.62 -28.81 8.47
N VAL A 608 8.25 -27.71 8.90
CA VAL A 608 9.70 -27.60 9.07
C VAL A 608 9.98 -27.22 10.52
N THR A 609 10.72 -28.06 11.23
CA THR A 609 11.05 -27.86 12.64
C THR A 609 12.29 -26.99 12.81
N ARG A 610 12.52 -26.51 14.04
CA ARG A 610 13.76 -25.80 14.38
C ARG A 610 15.00 -26.71 14.30
N SER A 611 14.84 -28.02 14.42
CA SER A 611 15.93 -28.99 14.27
C SER A 611 16.37 -29.10 12.82
N ASP A 612 15.43 -29.11 11.88
CA ASP A 612 15.72 -29.18 10.44
C ASP A 612 16.50 -27.95 9.96
N ILE A 613 16.14 -26.77 10.46
CA ILE A 613 16.88 -25.51 10.20
C ILE A 613 18.29 -25.57 10.79
N LYS A 614 18.44 -26.05 12.04
CA LYS A 614 19.74 -26.18 12.71
C LYS A 614 20.66 -27.21 12.06
N ALA A 615 20.12 -28.20 11.35
CA ALA A 615 20.91 -29.20 10.63
C ALA A 615 21.57 -28.64 9.35
N LYS A 616 21.12 -27.49 8.83
CA LYS A 616 21.66 -26.86 7.62
C LYS A 616 22.83 -25.94 7.97
N CYS A 617 24.02 -26.53 8.00
CA CYS A 617 25.29 -25.85 8.26
C CYS A 617 25.96 -25.32 6.98
N PHE A 618 26.75 -24.25 7.11
CA PHE A 618 27.55 -23.66 6.03
C PHE A 618 29.03 -23.61 6.43
N PRO A 619 29.98 -23.69 5.47
CA PRO A 619 31.41 -23.52 5.75
C PRO A 619 31.72 -22.19 6.44
N SER A 620 32.69 -22.22 7.37
CA SER A 620 33.07 -21.06 8.20
C SER A 620 33.51 -19.84 7.35
N LYS A 621 34.20 -20.09 6.23
CA LYS A 621 34.78 -19.11 5.33
C LYS A 621 34.19 -19.18 3.92
N LEU A 622 32.92 -18.78 3.77
CA LEU A 622 32.35 -18.52 2.44
C LEU A 622 32.74 -17.13 1.92
N MET A 623 33.47 -17.07 0.80
CA MET A 623 33.71 -15.80 0.09
C MET A 623 32.41 -15.27 -0.52
N ALA A 624 32.28 -13.94 -0.62
CA ALA A 624 31.15 -13.31 -1.31
C ALA A 624 31.50 -13.08 -2.79
N ALA A 625 30.60 -13.44 -3.71
CA ALA A 625 30.80 -13.18 -5.13
C ALA A 625 30.80 -11.65 -5.41
N LYS A 626 31.85 -11.15 -6.05
CA LYS A 626 31.90 -9.74 -6.48
C LYS A 626 30.75 -9.47 -7.44
N GLY A 627 29.94 -8.45 -7.15
CA GLY A 627 28.74 -8.15 -7.94
C GLY A 627 27.52 -9.02 -7.62
N THR A 628 27.46 -9.72 -6.46
CA THR A 628 26.25 -10.46 -6.01
C THR A 628 24.96 -9.65 -6.21
N MET A 629 24.97 -8.34 -5.92
CA MET A 629 23.79 -7.47 -6.08
C MET A 629 23.35 -7.25 -7.53
N THR A 630 24.20 -7.52 -8.52
CA THR A 630 23.86 -7.44 -9.95
C THR A 630 23.52 -8.79 -10.57
N VAL A 631 23.64 -9.89 -9.83
CA VAL A 631 23.28 -11.23 -10.29
C VAL A 631 21.76 -11.36 -10.35
N HIS A 632 21.26 -11.81 -11.50
CA HIS A 632 19.85 -12.16 -11.72
C HIS A 632 19.64 -13.62 -12.09
N GLN A 633 20.70 -14.33 -12.48
CA GLN A 633 20.67 -15.78 -12.68
C GLN A 633 21.99 -16.40 -12.19
N ALA A 634 21.89 -17.40 -11.33
CA ALA A 634 22.98 -18.29 -10.96
C ALA A 634 22.69 -19.69 -11.51
N LEU A 635 23.70 -20.36 -12.09
CA LEU A 635 23.56 -21.65 -12.74
C LEU A 635 24.59 -22.64 -12.21
N TRP A 636 24.11 -23.83 -11.88
CA TRP A 636 24.92 -24.96 -11.44
C TRP A 636 24.55 -26.20 -12.26
N SER A 637 25.56 -27.00 -12.62
CA SER A 637 25.42 -28.32 -13.23
C SER A 637 26.15 -29.34 -12.36
N PHE A 638 25.68 -30.59 -12.35
CA PHE A 638 26.33 -31.69 -11.65
C PHE A 638 27.78 -31.88 -12.12
N GLY A 639 28.68 -32.21 -11.19
CA GLY A 639 30.12 -32.31 -11.44
C GLY A 639 30.86 -30.97 -11.56
N CYS A 640 30.19 -29.83 -11.70
CA CYS A 640 30.85 -28.52 -11.76
C CYS A 640 31.26 -28.02 -10.36
N SER A 641 32.54 -27.68 -10.20
CA SER A 641 33.10 -26.97 -9.04
C SER A 641 32.86 -25.45 -9.06
N LYS A 642 32.10 -24.96 -10.05
CA LYS A 642 31.83 -23.53 -10.25
C LYS A 642 30.35 -23.27 -10.56
N ILE A 643 29.89 -22.09 -10.16
CA ILE A 643 28.54 -21.58 -10.46
C ILE A 643 28.68 -20.42 -11.45
N SER A 644 27.98 -20.49 -12.58
CA SER A 644 27.98 -19.45 -13.62
C SER A 644 26.99 -18.35 -13.23
N LEU A 645 27.48 -17.10 -13.12
CA LEU A 645 26.69 -15.94 -12.69
C LEU A 645 26.37 -15.03 -13.88
N ARG A 646 25.11 -14.61 -14.01
CA ARG A 646 24.60 -13.78 -15.11
C ARG A 646 23.83 -12.56 -14.59
N LYS A 647 23.99 -11.43 -15.29
CA LYS A 647 23.40 -10.10 -14.95
C LYS A 647 21.89 -10.01 -15.20
N LEU A 648 21.39 -10.88 -16.08
CA LEU A 648 19.99 -11.09 -16.47
C LEU A 648 19.86 -12.57 -16.83
N SER A 649 18.69 -13.17 -16.62
CA SER A 649 18.42 -14.55 -16.99
C SER A 649 18.57 -14.78 -18.49
N CYS A 650 18.99 -15.99 -18.85
CA CYS A 650 19.09 -16.45 -20.22
C CYS A 650 18.87 -17.96 -20.23
N PHE A 651 17.91 -18.42 -21.04
CA PHE A 651 17.57 -19.85 -21.17
C PHE A 651 17.96 -20.41 -22.55
N MET A 652 18.47 -19.57 -23.45
CA MET A 652 18.97 -19.95 -24.78
C MET A 652 20.48 -20.30 -24.80
N CYS A 653 21.16 -20.30 -23.66
CA CYS A 653 22.60 -20.57 -23.57
C CYS A 653 22.86 -21.56 -22.43
N SER A 654 23.57 -22.65 -22.74
CA SER A 654 23.98 -23.69 -21.80
C SER A 654 24.72 -23.13 -20.57
N ASN A 655 24.68 -23.87 -19.46
CA ASN A 655 25.17 -23.41 -18.15
C ASN A 655 26.69 -23.17 -18.13
N GLU A 656 27.43 -24.04 -18.80
CA GLU A 656 28.89 -24.11 -18.82
C GLU A 656 29.56 -23.12 -19.78
N VAL A 657 28.79 -22.51 -20.69
CA VAL A 657 29.34 -21.62 -21.73
C VAL A 657 29.09 -20.15 -21.39
N MET A 658 30.08 -19.31 -21.74
CA MET A 658 29.94 -17.85 -21.75
C MET A 658 28.70 -17.45 -22.54
N CYS A 659 27.75 -16.78 -21.89
CA CYS A 659 26.48 -16.39 -22.52
C CYS A 659 26.73 -15.45 -23.70
N SER A 660 26.48 -15.92 -24.93
CA SER A 660 26.67 -15.19 -26.19
C SER A 660 25.93 -13.85 -26.25
N HIS A 661 24.81 -13.73 -25.52
CA HIS A 661 24.04 -12.50 -25.35
C HIS A 661 24.68 -11.46 -24.40
N GLY A 662 25.96 -11.62 -24.04
CA GLY A 662 26.69 -10.68 -23.18
C GLY A 662 26.12 -10.54 -21.76
N LYS A 663 25.42 -11.57 -21.26
CA LYS A 663 24.79 -11.58 -19.93
C LYS A 663 25.66 -12.19 -18.82
N HIS A 664 26.76 -12.87 -19.14
CA HIS A 664 27.66 -13.46 -18.14
C HIS A 664 28.44 -12.39 -17.35
N ILE A 665 28.57 -12.59 -16.03
CA ILE A 665 29.35 -11.73 -15.11
C ILE A 665 30.69 -12.39 -14.77
N GLY A 666 30.67 -13.69 -14.48
CA GLY A 666 31.82 -14.45 -14.00
C GLY A 666 31.37 -15.77 -13.37
N TYR A 667 32.32 -16.46 -12.77
CA TYR A 667 32.10 -17.71 -12.03
C TYR A 667 32.25 -17.47 -10.53
N TYR A 668 31.54 -18.26 -9.73
CA TYR A 668 31.76 -18.41 -8.29
C TYR A 668 32.28 -19.81 -8.01
N ASP A 669 33.50 -19.90 -7.51
CA ASP A 669 34.11 -21.18 -7.13
C ASP A 669 33.43 -21.72 -5.87
N ILE A 670 32.98 -22.97 -5.93
CA ILE A 670 32.41 -23.68 -4.78
C ILE A 670 33.59 -24.15 -3.92
N PRO A 671 33.63 -23.86 -2.61
CA PRO A 671 34.66 -24.42 -1.74
C PRO A 671 34.66 -25.96 -1.79
N SER A 672 35.85 -26.54 -1.96
CA SER A 672 36.05 -27.98 -1.79
C SER A 672 35.61 -28.40 -0.40
N CYS A 673 34.88 -29.51 -0.30
CA CYS A 673 34.33 -29.99 0.96
C CYS A 673 35.38 -30.65 1.87
N ASP A 674 36.63 -30.74 1.39
CA ASP A 674 37.77 -31.35 2.09
C ASP A 674 38.29 -30.47 3.24
N ASP A 675 38.00 -29.16 3.20
CA ASP A 675 38.30 -28.24 4.31
C ASP A 675 37.06 -28.07 5.22
N GLU A 676 37.16 -28.57 6.45
CA GLU A 676 36.24 -28.33 7.58
C GLU A 676 34.84 -29.03 7.54
N VAL A 677 34.68 -30.22 6.92
CA VAL A 677 33.59 -31.12 7.35
C VAL A 677 33.93 -31.71 8.71
N ASN A 678 33.32 -31.13 9.75
CA ASN A 678 33.37 -31.65 11.12
C ASN A 678 32.97 -33.13 11.15
N THR A 679 33.91 -33.99 11.56
CA THR A 679 33.80 -35.47 11.55
C THR A 679 32.63 -36.01 12.39
N SER A 680 32.05 -35.17 13.24
CA SER A 680 30.90 -35.47 14.11
C SER A 680 29.59 -35.78 13.37
N HIS A 681 29.42 -35.39 12.09
CA HIS A 681 28.19 -35.73 11.36
C HIS A 681 28.19 -37.17 10.82
N PHE A 682 29.35 -37.71 10.44
CA PHE A 682 29.47 -39.12 10.01
C PHE A 682 29.40 -40.09 11.20
N GLN A 683 29.85 -39.64 12.37
CA GLN A 683 29.86 -40.44 13.60
C GLN A 683 28.46 -40.78 14.15
N ARG A 684 27.39 -40.29 13.51
CA ARG A 684 25.99 -40.56 13.83
C ARG A 684 25.34 -41.65 12.97
N PHE A 685 26.09 -42.20 12.01
CA PHE A 685 25.69 -43.31 11.11
C PHE A 685 26.62 -44.52 11.23
N LEU A 686 27.49 -44.54 12.24
CA LEU A 686 28.32 -45.68 12.58
C LEU A 686 27.66 -46.40 13.75
N ASP A 687 27.19 -47.64 13.53
CA ASP A 687 26.78 -48.52 14.62
C ASP A 687 27.99 -48.86 15.51
N GLU A 688 27.73 -49.19 16.79
CA GLU A 688 28.76 -49.41 17.82
C GLU A 688 29.77 -50.53 17.50
N ASN A 689 29.51 -51.34 16.46
CA ASN A 689 30.38 -52.40 15.96
C ASN A 689 31.27 -51.99 14.75
N THR A 690 31.24 -50.73 14.31
CA THR A 690 32.01 -50.31 13.12
C THR A 690 33.49 -50.07 13.49
N THR A 691 34.38 -50.98 13.08
CA THR A 691 35.80 -50.86 13.43
C THR A 691 36.53 -49.78 12.60
N PRO A 692 37.66 -49.22 13.10
CA PRO A 692 38.42 -48.20 12.38
C PRO A 692 38.93 -48.62 10.99
N GLU A 693 39.19 -49.91 10.78
CA GLU A 693 39.61 -50.46 9.48
C GLU A 693 38.50 -50.32 8.43
N LEU A 694 37.25 -50.62 8.80
CA LEU A 694 36.10 -50.58 7.89
C LEU A 694 35.81 -49.15 7.39
N ILE A 695 35.99 -48.16 8.28
CA ILE A 695 35.86 -46.73 7.95
C ILE A 695 36.94 -46.33 6.94
N LYS A 696 38.13 -46.91 7.02
CA LYS A 696 39.24 -46.64 6.10
C LYS A 696 38.98 -47.26 4.73
N GLU A 697 38.54 -48.52 4.68
CA GLU A 697 38.12 -49.20 3.45
C GLU A 697 37.01 -48.45 2.70
N ILE A 698 35.98 -47.97 3.41
CA ILE A 698 34.88 -47.19 2.79
C ILE A 698 35.43 -45.90 2.17
N ASN A 699 36.31 -45.17 2.86
CA ASN A 699 36.92 -43.95 2.32
C ASN A 699 37.77 -44.26 1.08
N ASP A 700 38.66 -45.25 1.15
CA ASP A 700 39.54 -45.63 0.03
C ASP A 700 38.73 -46.14 -1.19
N THR A 701 37.58 -46.80 -0.96
CA THR A 701 36.64 -47.23 -2.01
C THR A 701 35.89 -46.05 -2.64
N VAL A 702 35.52 -45.03 -1.87
CA VAL A 702 34.89 -43.81 -2.39
C VAL A 702 35.90 -42.98 -3.20
N PHE A 703 37.13 -42.81 -2.70
CA PHE A 703 38.17 -42.03 -3.39
C PHE A 703 38.74 -42.72 -4.64
N SER A 704 38.75 -44.06 -4.71
CA SER A 704 39.16 -44.78 -5.92
C SER A 704 38.11 -44.68 -7.04
N ASN A 705 36.81 -44.79 -6.72
CA ASN A 705 35.72 -44.61 -7.69
C ASN A 705 35.63 -43.19 -8.27
N ILE A 706 36.11 -42.16 -7.56
CA ILE A 706 36.21 -40.78 -8.07
C ILE A 706 37.40 -40.61 -9.03
N ARG A 707 38.45 -41.45 -8.92
CA ARG A 707 39.66 -41.36 -9.77
C ARG A 707 39.58 -42.19 -11.06
N SER A 708 38.66 -43.15 -11.15
CA SER A 708 38.56 -44.12 -12.24
C SER A 708 37.54 -43.75 -13.33
N ASN A 709 37.62 -42.53 -13.89
CA ASN A 709 37.07 -42.24 -15.23
C ASN A 709 37.72 -41.02 -15.93
N PRO A 710 38.90 -41.19 -16.58
CA PRO A 710 39.48 -40.16 -17.45
C PRO A 710 39.59 -40.60 -18.93
N SER A 711 38.83 -39.93 -19.80
CA SER A 711 39.12 -39.77 -21.26
C SER A 711 38.19 -38.68 -21.81
N SER A 712 38.55 -37.75 -22.70
CA SER A 712 39.83 -37.17 -23.15
C SER A 712 39.52 -35.73 -23.69
N SER A 713 40.40 -34.83 -24.12
CA SER A 713 41.86 -34.74 -24.34
C SER A 713 42.24 -33.23 -24.45
N PHE A 714 43.41 -32.89 -25.02
CA PHE A 714 43.85 -31.55 -25.45
C PHE A 714 44.14 -30.47 -24.38
N GLU A 715 45.24 -30.72 -23.67
CA GLU A 715 46.50 -29.95 -23.80
C GLU A 715 46.52 -28.41 -23.60
N ASN A 716 47.15 -28.01 -22.49
CA ASN A 716 48.29 -27.08 -22.40
C ASN A 716 48.29 -25.78 -23.23
N LEU A 717 48.22 -24.63 -22.53
CA LEU A 717 49.23 -23.59 -22.75
C LEU A 717 49.61 -22.86 -21.46
N SER A 718 50.90 -22.59 -21.35
CA SER A 718 51.69 -22.21 -20.17
C SER A 718 51.34 -20.88 -19.48
N LEU A 719 51.50 -20.88 -18.15
CA LEU A 719 51.54 -19.68 -17.31
C LEU A 719 52.67 -18.72 -17.73
N ARG A 720 52.32 -17.43 -17.90
CA ARG A 720 53.26 -16.32 -17.69
C ARG A 720 52.69 -15.33 -16.69
N THR A 721 53.36 -15.19 -15.56
CA THR A 721 53.07 -14.20 -14.53
C THR A 721 53.59 -12.83 -14.94
N HIS A 722 52.69 -11.85 -15.07
CA HIS A 722 53.08 -10.43 -15.13
C HIS A 722 52.32 -9.65 -14.04
N CYS A 723 53.07 -9.16 -13.06
CA CYS A 723 52.56 -8.19 -12.09
C CYS A 723 52.09 -6.91 -12.80
N SER A 724 50.92 -6.42 -12.40
CA SER A 724 50.41 -5.09 -12.79
C SER A 724 50.45 -4.15 -11.57
N PRO A 725 50.69 -2.84 -11.76
CA PRO A 725 51.13 -1.95 -10.68
C PRO A 725 50.02 -1.49 -9.72
N LYS A 726 50.43 -1.07 -8.52
CA LYS A 726 49.58 -0.44 -7.50
C LYS A 726 48.90 0.83 -8.07
N VAL A 727 47.57 0.88 -8.02
CA VAL A 727 46.80 2.11 -8.32
C VAL A 727 46.51 2.85 -7.02
N LYS A 728 46.73 4.18 -7.03
CA LYS A 728 46.57 5.07 -5.87
C LYS A 728 45.10 5.26 -5.45
N ILE A 729 44.91 5.58 -4.18
CA ILE A 729 43.60 5.85 -3.57
C ILE A 729 43.15 7.27 -3.94
N LEU A 730 41.85 7.43 -4.17
CA LEU A 730 41.20 8.63 -4.72
C LEU A 730 40.84 9.67 -3.64
N SER A 731 41.71 9.84 -2.63
CA SER A 731 41.52 10.75 -1.48
C SER A 731 42.37 12.01 -1.51
N ASP A 732 43.38 12.09 -2.38
CA ASP A 732 44.52 12.99 -2.21
C ASP A 732 44.62 14.08 -3.32
N LEU A 733 43.48 14.58 -3.81
CA LEU A 733 43.43 15.72 -4.74
C LEU A 733 42.67 16.90 -4.12
N ASN A 734 43.41 17.99 -3.87
CA ASN A 734 42.88 19.24 -3.33
C ASN A 734 41.99 19.96 -4.36
N VAL A 735 40.93 20.60 -3.85
CA VAL A 735 39.95 21.34 -4.66
C VAL A 735 40.33 22.82 -4.71
N THR A 736 41.25 23.15 -5.61
CA THR A 736 41.50 24.50 -6.15
C THR A 736 41.96 24.34 -7.61
N ASP A 737 41.64 25.32 -8.45
CA ASP A 737 41.93 25.34 -9.90
C ASP A 737 41.04 24.41 -10.75
N TRP A 738 39.77 24.82 -10.95
CA TRP A 738 38.89 24.21 -11.95
C TRP A 738 38.17 25.30 -12.75
N GLU A 739 38.67 25.59 -13.96
CA GLU A 739 38.02 26.47 -14.93
C GLU A 739 37.06 25.70 -15.85
N ASN A 740 36.00 26.38 -16.31
CA ASN A 740 34.94 25.79 -17.12
C ASN A 740 35.41 25.43 -18.54
N HIS A 741 35.33 24.14 -18.90
CA HIS A 741 35.31 23.73 -20.30
C HIS A 741 34.07 22.89 -20.65
N ASN A 742 33.35 23.32 -21.69
CA ASN A 742 32.17 22.66 -22.22
C ASN A 742 32.52 21.27 -22.79
N PHE A 743 31.85 20.23 -22.29
CA PHE A 743 32.30 18.85 -22.47
C PHE A 743 31.51 18.09 -23.55
N TYR A 744 31.71 18.44 -24.82
CA TYR A 744 31.41 17.55 -25.96
C TYR A 744 32.23 17.95 -27.20
N PHE A 745 33.38 17.31 -27.42
CA PHE A 745 33.86 16.94 -28.76
C PHE A 745 34.97 15.86 -28.67
N ASN A 746 35.01 15.00 -29.68
CA ASN A 746 36.07 14.05 -30.04
C ASN A 746 36.45 12.93 -29.04
N LYS A 747 35.72 11.81 -29.16
CA LYS A 747 36.42 10.55 -29.45
C LYS A 747 36.94 10.61 -30.89
N ASP A 748 38.24 10.42 -31.08
CA ASP A 748 38.83 9.55 -32.12
C ASP A 748 40.34 9.77 -32.23
N ARG A 749 41.10 9.04 -31.41
CA ARG A 749 42.56 8.95 -31.59
C ARG A 749 43.18 7.67 -30.99
N GLN A 750 42.68 6.51 -31.38
CA GLN A 750 43.43 5.24 -31.24
C GLN A 750 43.02 4.13 -32.22
N ALA A 751 42.59 4.50 -33.44
CA ALA A 751 42.32 3.55 -34.51
C ALA A 751 42.87 4.07 -35.85
N LYS A 752 44.17 3.83 -36.09
CA LYS A 752 44.89 3.67 -37.37
C LYS A 752 46.36 4.12 -37.28
N ASN A 753 47.23 3.17 -36.93
CA ASN A 753 48.34 2.88 -37.86
C ASN A 753 47.65 2.21 -39.09
N ILE A 754 47.83 2.65 -40.34
CA ILE A 754 49.05 2.47 -41.16
C ILE A 754 49.37 0.96 -41.21
N LEU A 755 49.16 0.21 -42.31
CA LEU A 755 49.19 0.55 -43.75
C LEU A 755 47.92 0.13 -44.54
N GLY A 756 47.75 0.64 -45.79
CA GLY A 756 46.80 0.02 -46.75
C GLY A 756 46.32 0.81 -47.97
N SER A 757 47.21 1.22 -48.88
CA SER A 757 46.98 1.54 -50.32
C SER A 757 45.91 2.59 -50.77
N ASN A 758 46.39 3.55 -51.55
CA ASN A 758 45.58 4.57 -52.26
C ASN A 758 44.73 3.99 -53.40
N LYS A 759 43.40 4.15 -53.35
CA LYS A 759 42.54 4.08 -54.56
C LYS A 759 41.21 4.86 -54.52
N TYR A 760 40.80 5.40 -53.36
CA TYR A 760 39.51 6.09 -53.20
C TYR A 760 39.59 7.62 -53.16
N GLN A 761 40.80 8.19 -53.05
CA GLN A 761 40.96 9.65 -52.87
C GLN A 761 40.67 10.45 -54.14
N SER A 762 41.10 9.97 -55.32
CA SER A 762 40.81 10.63 -56.61
C SER A 762 39.32 10.58 -57.01
N HIS A 763 38.52 9.69 -56.43
CA HIS A 763 37.08 9.64 -56.64
C HIS A 763 36.32 10.63 -55.74
N PHE A 764 36.88 10.97 -54.58
CA PHE A 764 36.31 11.93 -53.64
C PHE A 764 36.65 13.38 -54.01
N GLU A 765 37.88 13.62 -54.48
CA GLU A 765 38.32 14.95 -54.95
C GLU A 765 37.57 15.39 -56.22
N LYS A 766 37.18 14.45 -57.10
CA LYS A 766 36.27 14.70 -58.24
C LYS A 766 34.80 14.94 -57.86
N PHE A 767 34.39 14.57 -56.65
CA PHE A 767 33.02 14.75 -56.18
C PHE A 767 32.81 16.13 -55.53
N ILE A 768 33.84 16.66 -54.86
CA ILE A 768 33.78 17.95 -54.14
C ILE A 768 33.99 19.17 -55.06
N THR A 769 34.49 18.98 -56.28
CA THR A 769 34.89 20.09 -57.17
C THR A 769 33.86 20.50 -58.23
N ASN A 770 32.65 19.93 -58.23
CA ASN A 770 31.58 20.23 -59.20
C ASN A 770 30.28 20.73 -58.53
N GLU A 771 30.31 21.94 -57.96
CA GLU A 771 29.11 22.78 -57.81
C GLU A 771 29.39 24.17 -58.40
N ASP A 772 29.36 24.27 -59.72
CA ASP A 772 28.99 25.49 -60.44
C ASP A 772 28.65 25.13 -61.90
N ASN A 773 27.37 24.92 -62.19
CA ASN A 773 26.75 25.33 -63.46
C ASN A 773 25.23 25.15 -63.47
N ASN A 774 24.57 26.17 -64.04
CA ASN A 774 23.22 26.19 -64.59
C ASN A 774 22.01 26.09 -63.63
N LYS A 775 21.61 27.29 -63.18
CA LYS A 775 20.22 27.71 -63.38
C LYS A 775 19.88 27.61 -64.87
N GLU A 776 18.81 26.91 -65.25
CA GLU A 776 17.83 27.40 -66.24
C GLU A 776 16.60 26.48 -66.33
N ASN A 777 15.55 26.99 -66.99
CA ASN A 777 14.29 26.32 -67.35
C ASN A 777 13.35 25.91 -66.19
N LYS A 778 12.50 26.88 -65.86
CA LYS A 778 11.05 26.61 -65.78
C LYS A 778 10.58 26.15 -67.17
N ASP A 779 9.76 25.11 -67.25
CA ASP A 779 8.40 25.12 -67.82
C ASP A 779 7.89 23.67 -68.03
N GLU A 780 6.62 23.53 -68.43
CA GLU A 780 5.82 22.29 -68.56
C GLU A 780 5.32 21.72 -67.21
N LYS A 781 4.08 22.03 -66.78
CA LYS A 781 2.77 21.46 -67.21
C LYS A 781 2.75 19.93 -67.05
N LYS A 782 2.06 19.40 -66.02
CA LYS A 782 0.59 19.17 -65.87
C LYS A 782 0.10 17.91 -66.62
N GLU A 783 -0.93 17.27 -66.04
CA GLU A 783 -1.52 15.97 -66.45
C GLU A 783 -0.58 14.78 -66.10
N ILE A 784 -1.00 13.58 -65.67
CA ILE A 784 -2.28 12.88 -65.39
C ILE A 784 -2.05 12.13 -64.04
N ALA A 785 -2.93 12.01 -63.03
CA ALA A 785 -4.33 12.40 -62.79
C ALA A 785 -4.54 12.78 -61.30
N THR A 786 -5.81 12.91 -60.86
CA THR A 786 -6.28 12.96 -59.46
C THR A 786 -7.63 12.21 -59.36
N ASN A 787 -8.10 11.95 -58.13
CA ASN A 787 -9.39 11.34 -57.76
C ASN A 787 -9.44 9.80 -57.97
N PHE A 788 -10.09 9.01 -57.13
CA PHE A 788 -11.21 9.28 -56.19
C PHE A 788 -10.94 8.73 -54.78
N TRP A 789 -11.48 9.38 -53.74
CA TRP A 789 -12.19 8.76 -52.59
C TRP A 789 -12.89 9.88 -51.79
N SER A 790 -14.20 9.99 -52.00
CA SER A 790 -15.22 10.75 -51.25
C SER A 790 -16.57 10.29 -51.81
N ASP A 791 -17.63 10.04 -51.07
CA ASP A 791 -17.85 10.03 -49.62
C ASP A 791 -19.06 9.09 -49.35
N ASP A 792 -19.44 8.98 -48.07
CA ASP A 792 -20.78 8.69 -47.57
C ASP A 792 -21.36 7.25 -47.48
N ASP A 793 -21.89 7.05 -46.27
CA ASP A 793 -23.13 6.37 -45.86
C ASP A 793 -23.25 4.85 -45.61
N GLU A 794 -23.34 4.60 -44.29
CA GLU A 794 -24.38 3.87 -43.55
C GLU A 794 -24.45 2.31 -43.54
N ASP A 795 -24.84 1.88 -42.33
CA ASP A 795 -25.40 0.60 -41.89
C ASP A 795 -24.53 -0.65 -41.62
N ILE A 796 -24.71 -1.14 -40.38
CA ILE A 796 -24.43 -2.49 -39.84
C ILE A 796 -22.95 -2.79 -39.48
N PHE A 797 -22.51 -2.32 -38.30
CA PHE A 797 -22.53 -3.15 -37.06
C PHE A 797 -22.33 -2.36 -35.76
#